data_AF-A0A0L7LD67-F1
#
_entry.id   AF-A0A0L7LD67-F1
#
_cell.length_a   1.000
_cell.length_b   1.000
_cell.length_c   1.000
_cell.angle_alpha   90.00
_cell.angle_beta   90.00
_cell.angle_gamma   90.00
#
_symmetry.space_group_name_H-M   'P 1'
#
loop_
_entity.id
_entity.type
_entity.pdbx_description
1 polymer ?
#
loop_
_entity_poly.entity_id
_entity_poly.type
_entity_poly.pdbx_seq_one_letter_code
_entity_poly.pdbx_strand_id
1 'polypeptide(L)'
;AVPETIRELKTSLWNAELSGGVANLTGALATGFEILHRAIAVIGAGGGSTGVKSVFRTWNWPHMPVRIFTYRVGGDATAGHTMKDMACTNKGFYVSINEHAEIRSKVLHFVEVLARPLVMYQNVHPSSNLNDNGMGQLMSSVTVPIFDRRNHTYTETLRPLYSSVDLTDVELLIDAEENSRVNLTSLLLDVQYDSMRRVATRRQRYFYSPVDGTPFSLAVVLPDGYGMYDLLSEQEVKHSPVSVTEYFKGENWKIHPDWVYCEYASTSEQTFNSPEEQLLHFLNRAGKPGWKWMSLRPRALTLHNAHKKQERDSYYCDKNLVQSLIRDAMVIKELDAHMQHASHHNQQGRFHKFHVTLSFIATRSGLLKWTENMNTSRGSDSSETHFSEKYSRAFDSEWYKRAVEHHAIEPESFVFSVPFRDGSEAEDLSGRPPLVLATHAVFVESRAHRAPAAVVGLHFQLDSLARHFLNVTSTCTAGSVCKKTCAGDELDCYILDDNGFIIISEDVAQTGRFFGQVDGTIMDSLVQDKIYKKVTVNDHQGRCPDARNPFSGEASMWFPLWQPAKAHPNRAYGDEDSADYEDYENEDGDHEDGPIREPPREAARSAAVRPCDTSAELYQLQSTRLNQAQPLKGKLTNCHNSGCER
;
A
#
# COMPACT_ATOMS: atom_id res chain seq x y z
N ALA A 1 2.24 16.81 18.73
CA ALA A 1 3.08 15.68 19.18
C ALA A 1 2.78 14.53 18.24
N VAL A 2 3.82 13.87 17.73
CA VAL A 2 3.68 12.71 16.83
C VAL A 2 3.29 11.45 17.63
N PRO A 3 2.66 10.44 17.01
CA PRO A 3 2.17 9.23 17.70
C PRO A 3 3.23 8.51 18.53
N GLU A 4 4.46 8.45 18.04
CA GLU A 4 5.60 7.73 18.66
C GLU A 4 5.96 8.38 20.00
N THR A 5 6.12 9.70 20.01
CA THR A 5 6.40 10.47 21.24
C THR A 5 5.25 10.35 22.24
N ILE A 6 3.99 10.32 21.77
CA ILE A 6 2.83 10.12 22.65
C ILE A 6 2.86 8.72 23.27
N ARG A 7 3.24 7.69 22.51
CA ARG A 7 3.38 6.31 22.99
C ARG A 7 4.45 6.23 24.07
N GLU A 8 5.63 6.79 23.83
CA GLU A 8 6.73 6.82 24.79
C GLU A 8 6.32 7.53 26.09
N LEU A 9 5.75 8.75 25.98
CA LEU A 9 5.25 9.50 27.13
C LEU A 9 4.22 8.71 27.95
N LYS A 10 3.29 8.01 27.29
CA LYS A 10 2.32 7.15 27.97
C LYS A 10 3.01 6.01 28.70
N THR A 11 3.93 5.30 28.06
CA THR A 11 4.67 4.18 28.67
C THR A 11 5.47 4.63 29.88
N SER A 12 6.20 5.74 29.76
CA SER A 12 6.96 6.32 30.88
C SER A 12 6.06 6.76 32.03
N LEU A 13 4.88 7.31 31.75
CA LEU A 13 3.90 7.68 32.78
C LEU A 13 3.30 6.45 33.47
N TRP A 14 2.99 5.38 32.73
CA TRP A 14 2.47 4.12 33.30
C TRP A 14 3.49 3.40 34.18
N ASN A 15 4.78 3.51 33.85
CA ASN A 15 5.87 2.90 34.60
C ASN A 15 6.41 3.79 35.72
N ALA A 16 5.87 5.01 35.91
CA ALA A 16 6.31 5.92 36.95
C ALA A 16 5.82 5.44 38.32
N GLU A 17 6.75 5.10 39.21
CA GLU A 17 6.43 4.76 40.60
C GLU A 17 6.21 6.03 41.43
N LEU A 18 5.13 6.03 42.24
CA LEU A 18 4.88 7.08 43.22
C LEU A 18 5.92 6.97 44.34
N SER A 19 6.94 7.84 44.28
CA SER A 19 7.84 8.04 45.40
C SER A 19 7.03 8.68 46.53
N GLY A 20 6.85 7.96 47.64
CA GLY A 20 6.02 8.36 48.80
C GLY A 20 6.58 9.54 49.62
N GLY A 21 7.02 10.61 48.97
CA GLY A 21 7.58 11.83 49.56
C GLY A 21 6.61 13.02 49.59
N VAL A 22 7.05 14.11 50.21
CA VAL A 22 6.31 15.38 50.27
C VAL A 22 6.26 16.03 48.89
N ALA A 23 5.07 16.41 48.42
CA ALA A 23 4.87 17.05 47.12
C ALA A 23 5.59 18.42 47.04
N ASN A 24 6.68 18.51 46.27
CA ASN A 24 7.41 19.76 46.03
C ASN A 24 6.92 20.47 44.75
N LEU A 25 5.82 21.20 44.88
CA LEU A 25 5.20 21.90 43.74
C LEU A 25 6.05 23.06 43.21
N THR A 26 6.80 23.74 44.09
CA THR A 26 7.68 24.87 43.73
C THR A 26 8.83 24.43 42.82
N GLY A 27 9.49 23.31 43.15
CA GLY A 27 10.56 22.74 42.32
C GLY A 27 10.04 22.22 40.98
N ALA A 28 8.91 21.50 40.98
CA ALA A 28 8.29 20.99 39.77
C ALA A 28 7.91 22.12 38.79
N LEU A 29 7.39 23.24 39.31
CA LEU A 29 7.05 24.40 38.48
C LEU A 29 8.29 25.11 37.95
N ALA A 30 9.36 25.26 38.73
CA ALA A 30 10.60 25.85 38.26
C ALA A 30 11.20 25.05 37.10
N THR A 31 11.31 23.72 37.23
CA THR A 31 11.76 22.83 36.15
C THR A 31 10.81 22.88 34.95
N GLY A 32 9.50 22.95 35.19
CA GLY A 32 8.51 23.15 34.12
C GLY A 32 8.76 24.43 33.32
N PHE A 33 9.03 25.56 34.00
CA PHE A 33 9.34 26.82 33.34
C PHE A 33 10.70 26.84 32.63
N GLU A 34 11.69 26.09 33.12
CA GLU A 34 12.96 25.90 32.42
C GLU A 34 12.79 25.15 31.10
N ILE A 35 11.90 24.16 31.05
CA ILE A 35 11.60 23.38 29.83
C ILE A 35 10.70 24.18 28.87
N LEU A 36 9.79 25.01 29.39
CA LEU A 36 8.78 25.73 28.61
C LEU A 36 9.25 27.12 28.18
N HIS A 37 9.73 27.27 26.93
CA HIS A 37 9.99 28.61 26.37
C HIS A 37 8.71 29.36 25.93
N ARG A 38 7.70 28.66 25.42
CA ARG A 38 6.34 29.19 25.10
C ARG A 38 5.31 28.05 25.02
N ALA A 39 4.92 27.45 26.15
CA ALA A 39 3.87 26.43 26.14
C ALA A 39 3.16 26.27 27.50
N ILE A 40 2.05 25.54 27.48
CA ILE A 40 1.05 25.34 28.53
C ILE A 40 1.59 24.46 29.66
N ALA A 41 1.29 24.78 30.93
CA ALA A 41 1.56 23.87 32.05
C ALA A 41 0.25 23.30 32.62
N VAL A 42 0.20 21.97 32.73
CA VAL A 42 -0.89 21.22 33.37
C VAL A 42 -0.41 20.75 34.74
N ILE A 43 -1.07 21.19 35.81
CA ILE A 43 -0.76 20.81 37.19
C ILE A 43 -1.86 19.86 37.70
N GLY A 44 -1.50 18.61 37.92
CA GLY A 44 -2.29 17.69 38.74
C GLY A 44 -1.56 17.47 40.06
N ALA A 45 -2.01 18.06 41.16
CA ALA A 45 -1.40 17.82 42.48
C ALA A 45 -2.38 18.09 43.63
N GLY A 46 -2.55 17.10 44.51
CA GLY A 46 -3.22 17.21 45.81
C GLY A 46 -2.26 17.56 46.95
N GLY A 47 -1.49 18.64 46.82
CA GLY A 47 -0.44 19.02 47.77
C GLY A 47 -0.30 20.53 48.00
N GLY A 48 0.36 20.92 49.09
CA GLY A 48 0.42 22.29 49.62
C GLY A 48 0.98 23.36 48.66
N SER A 49 0.41 24.56 48.73
CA SER A 49 0.65 25.69 47.80
C SER A 49 1.73 26.68 48.25
N THR A 50 2.56 26.31 49.23
CA THR A 50 3.56 27.20 49.83
C THR A 50 4.67 27.54 48.82
N GLY A 51 4.90 28.84 48.60
CA GLY A 51 5.97 29.32 47.70
C GLY A 51 5.61 29.39 46.21
N VAL A 52 4.48 28.83 45.77
CA VAL A 52 4.14 28.81 44.33
C VAL A 52 3.93 30.22 43.73
N LYS A 53 3.41 31.16 44.54
CA LYS A 53 3.20 32.55 44.11
C LYS A 53 4.52 33.28 43.75
N SER A 54 5.64 32.95 44.39
CA SER A 54 6.93 33.56 44.02
C SER A 54 7.44 33.02 42.69
N VAL A 55 7.25 31.73 42.40
CA VAL A 55 7.62 31.13 41.12
C VAL A 55 6.90 31.82 39.95
N PHE A 56 5.57 32.00 40.04
CA PHE A 56 4.84 32.69 38.97
C PHE A 56 5.24 34.16 38.81
N ARG A 57 5.60 34.85 39.89
CA ARG A 57 6.12 36.23 39.83
C ARG A 57 7.47 36.30 39.13
N THR A 58 8.33 35.31 39.32
CA THR A 58 9.65 35.26 38.70
C THR A 58 9.59 34.85 37.23
N TRP A 59 8.77 33.85 36.90
CA TRP A 59 8.85 33.17 35.59
C TRP A 59 7.72 33.53 34.61
N ASN A 60 6.56 34.00 35.07
CA ASN A 60 5.38 34.22 34.21
C ASN A 60 4.84 35.66 34.24
N TRP A 61 5.22 36.48 35.20
CA TRP A 61 4.79 37.88 35.31
C TRP A 61 5.70 38.82 34.49
N PRO A 62 5.23 39.96 33.92
CA PRO A 62 3.87 40.53 33.97
C PRO A 62 2.90 40.05 32.89
N HIS A 63 3.40 39.54 31.78
CA HIS A 63 2.57 39.32 30.60
C HIS A 63 1.79 38.00 30.63
N MET A 64 2.17 37.08 31.53
CA MET A 64 1.58 35.74 31.65
C MET A 64 1.51 35.02 30.31
N PRO A 65 2.67 34.82 29.63
CA PRO A 65 2.71 34.10 28.35
C PRO A 65 2.34 32.62 28.50
N VAL A 66 2.59 32.02 29.66
CA VAL A 66 2.24 30.62 29.95
C VAL A 66 0.89 30.56 30.64
N ARG A 67 0.01 29.70 30.14
CA ARG A 67 -1.29 29.41 30.77
C ARG A 67 -1.17 28.20 31.68
N ILE A 68 -1.74 28.31 32.88
CA ILE A 68 -1.67 27.26 33.90
C ILE A 68 -3.04 26.61 34.08
N PHE A 69 -3.17 25.34 33.70
CA PHE A 69 -4.37 24.55 33.90
C PHE A 69 -4.20 23.64 35.10
N THR A 70 -5.18 23.60 35.99
CA THR A 70 -5.11 22.82 37.22
C THR A 70 -6.23 21.81 37.28
N TYR A 71 -5.90 20.54 37.45
CA TYR A 71 -6.86 19.43 37.53
C TYR A 71 -6.80 18.80 38.91
N ARG A 72 -7.89 18.89 39.66
CA ARG A 72 -8.05 18.17 40.92
C ARG A 72 -8.66 16.81 40.63
N VAL A 73 -7.93 15.73 40.91
CA VAL A 73 -8.37 14.35 40.70
C VAL A 73 -8.53 13.69 42.08
N GLY A 74 -9.78 13.57 42.56
CA GLY A 74 -10.06 13.15 43.94
C GLY A 74 -9.50 14.11 45.03
N GLY A 75 -9.77 13.80 46.30
CA GLY A 75 -9.16 14.49 47.46
C GLY A 75 -9.96 15.63 48.12
N ASP A 76 -9.33 16.29 49.10
CA ASP A 76 -9.95 17.25 50.03
C ASP A 76 -10.34 18.60 49.37
N ALA A 77 -11.41 19.22 49.88
CA ALA A 77 -12.00 20.45 49.34
C ALA A 77 -11.09 21.68 49.46
N THR A 78 -10.22 21.68 50.48
CA THR A 78 -9.30 22.78 50.82
C THR A 78 -8.23 23.01 49.74
N ALA A 79 -7.71 21.95 49.14
CA ALA A 79 -6.73 22.04 48.04
C ALA A 79 -7.33 22.70 46.78
N GLY A 80 -8.62 22.48 46.53
CA GLY A 80 -9.32 22.99 45.35
C GLY A 80 -9.33 24.51 45.23
N HIS A 81 -9.44 25.24 46.35
CA HIS A 81 -9.42 26.71 46.33
C HIS A 81 -8.07 27.25 45.86
N THR A 82 -6.99 26.68 46.38
CA THR A 82 -5.63 27.14 46.02
C THR A 82 -5.29 26.84 44.56
N MET A 83 -5.71 25.68 44.05
CA MET A 83 -5.54 25.32 42.63
C MET A 83 -6.33 26.24 41.71
N LYS A 84 -7.58 26.56 42.09
CA LYS A 84 -8.40 27.53 41.37
C LYS A 84 -7.74 28.90 41.30
N ASP A 85 -7.19 29.40 42.41
CA ASP A 85 -6.49 30.68 42.44
C ASP A 85 -5.25 30.69 41.53
N MET A 86 -4.49 29.59 41.50
CA MET A 86 -3.32 29.43 40.63
C MET A 86 -3.69 29.47 39.14
N ALA A 87 -4.76 28.79 38.74
CA ALA A 87 -5.24 28.83 37.36
C ALA A 87 -5.79 30.20 36.96
N CYS A 88 -6.62 30.81 37.82
CA CYS A 88 -7.23 32.12 37.55
C CYS A 88 -6.18 33.23 37.41
N THR A 89 -5.14 33.22 38.25
CA THR A 89 -4.07 34.24 38.20
C THR A 89 -3.15 34.11 36.98
N ASN A 90 -3.18 32.98 36.26
CA ASN A 90 -2.32 32.71 35.10
C ASN A 90 -3.12 32.41 33.83
N LYS A 91 -4.30 33.02 33.65
CA LYS A 91 -5.13 32.93 32.42
C LYS A 91 -5.47 31.48 31.98
N GLY A 92 -5.55 30.55 32.93
CA GLY A 92 -5.88 29.14 32.65
C GLY A 92 -7.28 28.76 33.11
N PHE A 93 -7.47 27.48 33.43
CA PHE A 93 -8.76 26.92 33.86
C PHE A 93 -8.58 25.88 34.97
N TYR A 94 -9.57 25.80 35.85
CA TYR A 94 -9.62 24.84 36.95
C TYR A 94 -10.73 23.82 36.72
N VAL A 95 -10.39 22.54 36.87
CA VAL A 95 -11.30 21.42 36.66
C VAL A 95 -11.21 20.47 37.85
N SER A 96 -12.36 20.02 38.35
CA SER A 96 -12.44 18.95 39.36
C SER A 96 -12.99 17.68 38.72
N ILE A 97 -12.24 16.60 38.82
CA ILE A 97 -12.56 15.25 38.34
C ILE A 97 -12.74 14.38 39.57
N ASN A 98 -13.97 13.91 39.80
CA ASN A 98 -14.29 13.07 40.95
C ASN A 98 -14.43 11.60 40.52
N GLU A 99 -14.82 11.36 39.27
CA GLU A 99 -15.04 10.03 38.72
C GLU A 99 -14.23 9.78 37.46
N HIS A 100 -13.92 8.51 37.20
CA HIS A 100 -13.14 8.12 36.01
C HIS A 100 -13.88 8.45 34.70
N ALA A 101 -15.21 8.32 34.69
CA ALA A 101 -16.05 8.61 33.52
C ALA A 101 -15.96 10.10 33.09
N GLU A 102 -15.71 11.00 34.03
CA GLU A 102 -15.62 12.44 33.77
C GLU A 102 -14.28 12.86 33.14
N ILE A 103 -13.23 12.02 33.21
CA ILE A 103 -11.88 12.39 32.74
C ILE A 103 -11.92 12.83 31.28
N ARG A 104 -12.59 12.05 30.42
CA ARG A 104 -12.58 12.30 28.97
C ARG A 104 -13.24 13.63 28.61
N SER A 105 -14.39 13.94 29.19
CA SER A 105 -15.11 15.20 28.90
C SER A 105 -14.43 16.39 29.57
N LYS A 106 -14.02 16.25 30.83
CA LYS A 106 -13.48 17.37 31.61
C LYS A 106 -12.05 17.77 31.26
N VAL A 107 -11.22 16.82 30.80
CA VAL A 107 -9.85 17.15 30.36
C VAL A 107 -9.88 18.02 29.11
N LEU A 108 -10.84 17.85 28.19
CA LEU A 108 -10.90 18.57 26.92
C LEU A 108 -11.24 20.07 27.06
N HIS A 109 -11.79 20.53 28.19
CA HIS A 109 -12.12 21.95 28.42
C HIS A 109 -10.95 22.93 28.29
N PHE A 110 -9.69 22.48 28.35
CA PHE A 110 -8.56 23.37 28.08
C PHE A 110 -8.62 23.93 26.64
N VAL A 111 -9.15 23.16 25.68
CA VAL A 111 -9.28 23.54 24.27
C VAL A 111 -10.14 24.79 24.14
N GLU A 112 -11.25 24.88 24.88
CA GLU A 112 -12.13 26.07 24.89
C GLU A 112 -11.37 27.34 25.28
N VAL A 113 -10.49 27.25 26.27
CA VAL A 113 -9.69 28.40 26.73
C VAL A 113 -8.61 28.76 25.70
N LEU A 114 -7.96 27.76 25.10
CA LEU A 114 -6.98 27.96 24.02
C LEU A 114 -7.62 28.55 22.77
N ALA A 115 -8.88 28.25 22.48
CA ALA A 115 -9.59 28.76 21.32
C ALA A 115 -9.94 30.25 21.43
N ARG A 116 -10.04 30.85 22.63
CA ARG A 116 -10.49 32.25 22.83
C ARG A 116 -9.76 33.31 21.98
N PRO A 117 -8.42 33.31 21.86
CA PRO A 117 -7.74 34.25 20.96
C PRO A 117 -8.04 33.99 19.49
N LEU A 118 -8.23 32.73 19.08
CA LEU A 118 -8.61 32.38 17.69
C LEU A 118 -10.00 32.93 17.34
N VAL A 119 -10.95 32.91 18.29
CA VAL A 119 -12.29 33.51 18.14
C VAL A 119 -12.21 35.05 17.98
N MET A 120 -11.21 35.68 18.61
CA MET A 120 -11.04 37.15 18.61
C MET A 120 -10.29 37.68 17.38
N TYR A 121 -9.39 36.88 16.79
CA TYR A 121 -8.62 37.24 15.60
C TYR A 121 -9.15 36.49 14.37
N GLN A 122 -10.07 37.11 13.63
CA GLN A 122 -10.86 36.52 12.52
C GLN A 122 -10.08 36.23 11.22
N ASN A 123 -8.76 36.42 11.20
CA ASN A 123 -8.00 36.45 9.95
C ASN A 123 -7.12 35.19 9.83
N VAL A 124 -7.65 34.22 9.08
CA VAL A 124 -7.00 33.02 8.54
C VAL A 124 -6.96 31.81 9.48
N HIS A 125 -7.71 30.76 9.10
CA HIS A 125 -7.67 29.44 9.71
C HIS A 125 -7.53 28.36 8.63
N PRO A 126 -6.34 27.77 8.43
CA PRO A 126 -6.20 26.51 7.73
C PRO A 126 -6.25 25.38 8.75
N SER A 127 -7.13 24.41 8.55
CA SER A 127 -7.03 23.10 9.21
C SER A 127 -7.59 22.03 8.28
N SER A 128 -6.72 21.08 7.94
CA SER A 128 -7.01 19.92 7.11
C SER A 128 -6.62 18.69 7.93
N ASN A 129 -7.57 17.82 8.20
CA ASN A 129 -7.42 16.63 9.03
C ASN A 129 -7.79 15.42 8.18
N LEU A 130 -6.92 14.41 8.09
CA LEU A 130 -7.33 13.13 7.52
C LEU A 130 -8.16 12.34 8.56
N ASN A 131 -9.37 11.95 8.18
CA ASN A 131 -10.27 11.12 8.98
C ASN A 131 -10.50 9.76 8.28
N ASP A 132 -10.61 8.72 9.08
CA ASP A 132 -11.21 7.43 8.69
C ASP A 132 -12.67 7.41 9.17
N ASN A 133 -13.61 7.20 8.25
CA ASN A 133 -15.05 7.16 8.54
C ASN A 133 -15.52 5.86 9.21
N GLY A 134 -14.61 5.00 9.68
CA GLY A 134 -14.96 3.67 10.17
C GLY A 134 -15.43 2.73 9.05
N MET A 135 -15.27 3.14 7.79
CA MET A 135 -15.49 2.34 6.58
C MET A 135 -14.18 1.96 5.86
N GLY A 136 -13.01 2.29 6.43
CA GLY A 136 -11.71 1.91 5.87
C GLY A 136 -11.28 2.70 4.63
N GLN A 137 -11.81 3.92 4.44
CA GLN A 137 -11.42 4.83 3.35
C GLN A 137 -10.70 6.05 3.89
N LEU A 138 -9.53 6.37 3.30
CA LEU A 138 -8.78 7.58 3.60
C LEU A 138 -9.53 8.80 3.08
N MET A 139 -9.90 9.73 3.96
CA MET A 139 -10.49 11.01 3.57
C MET A 139 -9.74 12.17 4.22
N SER A 140 -9.63 13.30 3.51
CA SER A 140 -9.22 14.58 4.11
C SER A 140 -10.46 15.43 4.39
N SER A 141 -10.60 15.87 5.63
CA SER A 141 -11.62 16.79 6.10
C SER A 141 -11.01 18.18 6.30
N VAL A 142 -11.61 19.21 5.72
CA VAL A 142 -11.24 20.59 6.00
C VAL A 142 -12.20 21.12 7.06
N THR A 143 -11.66 21.57 8.19
CA THR A 143 -12.48 22.09 9.29
C THR A 143 -12.40 23.61 9.31
N VAL A 144 -13.56 24.26 9.21
CA VAL A 144 -13.69 25.70 9.44
C VAL A 144 -14.41 25.88 10.79
N PRO A 145 -13.81 26.59 11.77
CA PRO A 145 -14.48 26.83 13.05
C PRO A 145 -15.71 27.71 12.84
N ILE A 146 -16.86 27.25 13.32
CA ILE A 146 -18.07 28.06 13.38
C ILE A 146 -18.08 28.79 14.72
N PHE A 147 -18.06 30.11 14.69
CA PHE A 147 -18.10 30.93 15.90
C PHE A 147 -19.55 31.26 16.27
N ASP A 148 -19.96 30.87 17.48
CA ASP A 148 -21.26 31.25 18.01
C ASP A 148 -21.28 32.74 18.39
N ARG A 149 -22.28 33.47 17.90
CA ARG A 149 -22.56 34.88 18.22
C ARG A 149 -23.73 35.03 19.21
N ARG A 150 -24.29 33.93 19.72
CA ARG A 150 -25.37 33.90 20.70
C ARG A 150 -25.02 32.95 21.85
N ASN A 151 -25.82 33.00 22.91
CA ASN A 151 -25.41 32.61 24.26
C ASN A 151 -26.09 31.30 24.71
N HIS A 152 -25.86 30.16 24.04
CA HIS A 152 -26.34 28.84 24.51
C HIS A 152 -25.23 27.78 24.41
N THR A 153 -25.21 26.87 25.39
CA THR A 153 -24.21 25.79 25.56
C THR A 153 -24.60 24.54 24.78
N TYR A 154 -23.65 23.94 24.06
CA TYR A 154 -23.81 22.63 23.40
C TYR A 154 -22.73 21.64 23.85
N THR A 155 -23.04 20.34 23.79
CA THR A 155 -22.19 19.22 24.20
C THR A 155 -21.37 18.65 23.04
N GLU A 156 -20.08 18.38 23.27
CA GLU A 156 -19.12 17.89 22.28
C GLU A 156 -19.24 16.40 21.95
N THR A 157 -19.06 16.05 20.67
CA THR A 157 -18.53 14.76 20.22
C THR A 157 -17.43 15.01 19.17
N LEU A 158 -16.19 14.70 19.54
CA LEU A 158 -15.07 14.59 18.60
C LEU A 158 -14.44 13.21 18.71
N ARG A 159 -14.25 12.56 17.56
CA ARG A 159 -13.29 11.48 17.37
C ARG A 159 -12.50 11.79 16.10
N PRO A 160 -11.17 11.80 16.21
CA PRO A 160 -10.38 11.23 15.13
C PRO A 160 -9.40 10.19 15.67
N LEU A 161 -9.44 8.99 15.08
CA LEU A 161 -8.21 8.21 14.91
C LEU A 161 -7.46 8.84 13.73
N TYR A 162 -6.17 9.06 13.91
CA TYR A 162 -5.29 9.73 12.95
C TYR A 162 -4.29 8.73 12.38
N SER A 163 -4.03 8.85 11.08
CA SER A 163 -2.93 8.17 10.41
C SER A 163 -2.00 9.24 9.82
N SER A 164 -0.76 9.28 10.30
CA SER A 164 0.34 9.95 9.62
C SER A 164 1.41 8.95 9.26
N VAL A 165 1.91 9.10 8.05
CA VAL A 165 3.15 8.48 7.61
C VAL A 165 3.98 9.60 7.03
N ASP A 166 5.24 9.72 7.45
CA ASP A 166 6.17 10.68 6.86
C ASP A 166 6.63 10.17 5.49
N LEU A 167 6.92 11.08 4.56
CA LEU A 167 7.43 10.72 3.24
C LEU A 167 8.77 9.97 3.35
N THR A 168 9.62 10.34 4.32
CA THR A 168 10.90 9.67 4.59
C THR A 168 10.75 8.25 5.10
N ASP A 169 9.59 7.89 5.64
CA ASP A 169 9.30 6.54 6.12
C ASP A 169 8.77 5.64 4.99
N VAL A 170 8.20 6.24 3.95
CA VAL A 170 7.74 5.54 2.73
C VAL A 170 8.88 5.35 1.73
N GLU A 171 9.78 6.32 1.65
CA GLU A 171 10.85 6.39 0.66
C GLU A 171 12.24 6.15 1.29
N LEU A 172 12.83 4.99 1.01
CA LEU A 172 14.15 4.59 1.55
C LEU A 172 15.29 5.28 0.79
N LEU A 173 15.72 6.44 1.26
CA LEU A 173 16.81 7.22 0.66
C LEU A 173 18.19 6.56 0.87
N ILE A 174 18.98 6.42 -0.20
CA ILE A 174 20.30 5.77 -0.15
C ILE A 174 21.44 6.74 0.21
N ASP A 175 21.24 8.05 0.07
CA ASP A 175 22.28 9.07 0.28
C ASP A 175 21.88 10.14 1.31
N ALA A 176 21.40 9.72 2.47
CA ALA A 176 21.29 10.60 3.64
C ALA A 176 22.65 10.73 4.37
N GLU A 177 23.75 10.94 3.63
CA GLU A 177 24.97 11.45 4.28
C GLU A 177 24.70 12.90 4.72
N GLU A 178 24.69 13.12 6.03
CA GLU A 178 24.38 14.34 6.79
C GLU A 178 25.00 15.67 6.27
N ASN A 179 25.93 15.63 5.31
CA ASN A 179 26.69 16.77 4.82
C ASN A 179 26.67 16.99 3.30
N SER A 180 25.96 16.18 2.52
CA SER A 180 25.84 16.43 1.09
C SER A 180 24.66 17.38 0.81
N ARG A 181 24.89 18.45 0.03
CA ARG A 181 23.80 19.25 -0.55
C ARG A 181 23.10 18.38 -1.60
N VAL A 182 22.25 17.47 -1.13
CA VAL A 182 21.48 16.58 -1.99
C VAL A 182 20.59 17.46 -2.87
N ASN A 183 20.75 17.35 -4.18
CA ASN A 183 19.87 18.03 -5.11
C ASN A 183 18.49 17.35 -5.03
N LEU A 184 17.55 17.98 -4.31
CA LEU A 184 16.19 17.49 -4.03
C LEU A 184 15.40 17.10 -5.29
N THR A 185 15.86 17.47 -6.49
CA THR A 185 15.21 17.11 -7.76
C THR A 185 15.57 15.71 -8.26
N SER A 186 16.66 15.09 -7.78
CA SER A 186 17.04 13.75 -8.21
C SER A 186 17.68 12.95 -7.07
N LEU A 187 17.00 11.88 -6.67
CA LEU A 187 17.35 11.07 -5.50
C LEU A 187 17.50 9.61 -5.91
N LEU A 188 18.36 8.89 -5.18
CA LEU A 188 18.52 7.44 -5.31
C LEU A 188 17.78 6.76 -4.16
N LEU A 189 16.84 5.87 -4.49
CA LEU A 189 15.93 5.25 -3.52
C LEU A 189 15.90 3.74 -3.67
N ASP A 190 15.76 3.05 -2.54
CA ASP A 190 15.43 1.62 -2.50
C ASP A 190 13.90 1.46 -2.55
N VAL A 191 13.40 0.96 -3.68
CA VAL A 191 11.97 0.70 -3.93
C VAL A 191 11.65 -0.75 -3.62
N GLN A 192 10.53 -0.99 -2.95
CA GLN A 192 10.10 -2.32 -2.54
C GLN A 192 9.09 -2.91 -3.52
N TYR A 193 9.16 -4.23 -3.71
CA TYR A 193 8.26 -5.01 -4.55
C TYR A 193 7.77 -6.25 -3.80
N ASP A 194 6.69 -6.84 -4.30
CA ASP A 194 6.16 -8.13 -3.83
C ASP A 194 5.87 -8.17 -2.31
N SER A 195 5.29 -7.09 -1.78
CA SER A 195 4.95 -6.97 -0.35
C SER A 195 6.16 -7.11 0.58
N MET A 196 7.19 -6.29 0.35
CA MET A 196 8.47 -6.32 1.11
C MET A 196 9.23 -7.65 0.98
N ARG A 197 9.24 -8.25 -0.21
CA ARG A 197 10.10 -9.43 -0.49
C ARG A 197 11.31 -9.08 -1.33
N ARG A 198 11.17 -8.11 -2.23
CA ARG A 198 12.22 -7.68 -3.15
C ARG A 198 12.47 -6.19 -3.02
N VAL A 199 13.70 -5.78 -3.34
CA VAL A 199 14.11 -4.37 -3.32
C VAL A 199 14.94 -4.06 -4.56
N ALA A 200 14.73 -2.90 -5.16
CA ALA A 200 15.55 -2.39 -6.24
C ALA A 200 15.92 -0.93 -5.99
N THR A 201 17.20 -0.62 -6.13
CA THR A 201 17.68 0.75 -6.14
C THR A 201 17.30 1.41 -7.46
N ARG A 202 16.57 2.52 -7.38
CA ARG A 202 16.15 3.30 -8.54
C ARG A 202 16.42 4.77 -8.31
N ARG A 203 16.96 5.43 -9.34
CA ARG A 203 17.05 6.88 -9.35
C ARG A 203 15.72 7.47 -9.77
N GLN A 204 15.22 8.44 -9.02
CA GLN A 204 13.94 9.09 -9.26
C GLN A 204 14.13 10.59 -9.42
N ARG A 205 13.28 11.22 -10.23
CA ARG A 205 13.23 12.67 -10.44
C ARG A 205 11.94 13.22 -9.84
N TYR A 206 12.09 14.19 -8.96
CA TYR A 206 10.98 14.81 -8.23
C TYR A 206 10.64 16.15 -8.86
N PHE A 207 9.36 16.33 -9.16
CA PHE A 207 8.80 17.58 -9.64
C PHE A 207 7.72 17.99 -8.65
N TYR A 208 7.90 19.11 -7.95
CA TYR A 208 6.95 19.56 -6.93
C TYR A 208 6.57 21.01 -7.10
N SER A 209 5.34 21.35 -6.69
CA SER A 209 4.82 22.71 -6.70
C SER A 209 3.89 22.91 -5.48
N PRO A 210 3.89 24.10 -4.86
CA PRO A 210 2.89 24.44 -3.86
C PRO A 210 1.49 24.45 -4.50
N VAL A 211 0.48 24.09 -3.71
CA VAL A 211 -0.93 24.20 -4.10
C VAL A 211 -1.47 25.52 -3.57
N ASP A 212 -1.72 26.45 -4.47
CA ASP A 212 -2.13 27.82 -4.15
C ASP A 212 -3.31 27.87 -3.17
N GLY A 213 -3.19 28.69 -2.13
CA GLY A 213 -4.22 28.85 -1.10
C GLY A 213 -4.28 27.74 -0.05
N THR A 214 -3.36 26.76 -0.07
CA THR A 214 -3.26 25.69 0.93
C THR A 214 -1.83 25.55 1.45
N PRO A 215 -1.61 24.94 2.64
CA PRO A 215 -0.26 24.61 3.12
C PRO A 215 0.34 23.39 2.40
N PHE A 216 -0.37 22.76 1.47
CA PHE A 216 0.06 21.54 0.81
C PHE A 216 0.93 21.84 -0.41
N SER A 217 1.84 20.91 -0.70
CA SER A 217 2.57 20.84 -1.96
C SER A 217 2.28 19.51 -2.63
N LEU A 218 2.17 19.52 -3.95
CA LEU A 218 2.00 18.32 -4.76
C LEU A 218 3.34 17.98 -5.40
N ALA A 219 3.74 16.71 -5.31
CA ALA A 219 4.91 16.18 -6.00
C ALA A 219 4.51 15.09 -6.98
N VAL A 220 5.19 15.04 -8.13
CA VAL A 220 5.14 13.98 -9.12
C VAL A 220 6.54 13.41 -9.25
N VAL A 221 6.63 12.09 -9.22
CA VAL A 221 7.90 11.39 -9.25
C VAL A 221 7.98 10.52 -10.48
N LEU A 222 9.03 10.71 -11.27
CA LEU A 222 9.29 9.93 -12.48
C LEU A 222 10.60 9.16 -12.33
N PRO A 223 10.63 7.86 -12.69
CA PRO A 223 11.87 7.09 -12.67
C PRO A 223 12.88 7.66 -13.67
N ASP A 224 14.17 7.60 -13.37
CA ASP A 224 15.22 7.97 -14.32
C ASP A 224 15.42 6.82 -15.32
N GLY A 225 15.49 7.14 -16.62
CA GLY A 225 15.66 6.16 -17.70
C GLY A 225 14.37 5.74 -18.42
N TYR A 226 13.19 5.90 -17.82
CA TYR A 226 11.89 5.73 -18.49
C TYR A 226 10.81 6.66 -17.90
N GLY A 227 9.68 6.85 -18.58
CA GLY A 227 8.58 7.68 -18.05
C GLY A 227 8.67 9.20 -18.31
N MET A 228 9.82 9.71 -18.78
CA MET A 228 9.92 11.08 -19.32
C MET A 228 9.18 11.26 -20.66
N TYR A 229 8.98 10.15 -21.37
CA TYR A 229 8.26 10.08 -22.63
C TYR A 229 7.18 9.01 -22.54
N ASP A 230 6.00 9.32 -23.06
CA ASP A 230 4.93 8.35 -23.29
C ASP A 230 4.85 8.05 -24.80
N LEU A 231 4.49 6.82 -25.13
CA LEU A 231 4.28 6.38 -26.49
C LEU A 231 2.88 6.80 -26.93
N LEU A 232 2.71 7.83 -27.73
CA LEU A 232 1.39 8.13 -28.31
C LEU A 232 1.17 7.31 -29.57
N SER A 233 0.36 6.25 -29.47
CA SER A 233 -0.03 5.40 -30.60
C SER A 233 -1.54 5.18 -30.57
N GLU A 234 -2.26 5.77 -31.51
CA GLU A 234 -3.72 5.78 -31.54
C GLU A 234 -4.21 5.27 -32.90
N GLN A 235 -5.30 4.50 -32.90
CA GLN A 235 -6.00 4.07 -34.10
C GLN A 235 -7.46 4.55 -34.05
N GLU A 236 -7.86 5.38 -35.01
CA GLU A 236 -9.25 5.80 -35.10
C GLU A 236 -10.15 4.65 -35.58
N VAL A 237 -11.32 4.53 -34.95
CA VAL A 237 -12.32 3.49 -35.25
C VAL A 237 -12.75 3.53 -36.73
N LYS A 238 -12.96 4.73 -37.29
CA LYS A 238 -13.41 4.92 -38.68
C LYS A 238 -12.32 4.68 -39.73
N HIS A 239 -11.06 4.92 -39.35
CA HIS A 239 -9.90 4.71 -40.21
C HIS A 239 -9.27 3.33 -40.01
N SER A 240 -9.93 2.44 -39.26
CA SER A 240 -9.50 1.07 -39.08
C SER A 240 -9.73 0.27 -40.36
N PRO A 241 -8.76 -0.54 -40.83
CA PRO A 241 -8.91 -1.32 -42.07
C PRO A 241 -9.97 -2.43 -41.95
N VAL A 242 -10.26 -2.86 -40.72
CA VAL A 242 -11.26 -3.88 -40.38
C VAL A 242 -12.11 -3.37 -39.22
N SER A 243 -13.33 -3.89 -39.04
CA SER A 243 -14.16 -3.58 -37.87
C SER A 243 -13.35 -3.78 -36.58
N VAL A 244 -13.32 -2.77 -35.70
CA VAL A 244 -12.48 -2.80 -34.49
C VAL A 244 -12.80 -3.97 -33.56
N THR A 245 -14.04 -4.46 -33.59
CA THR A 245 -14.46 -5.65 -32.82
C THR A 245 -13.80 -6.95 -33.29
N GLU A 246 -13.27 -6.99 -34.52
CA GLU A 246 -12.53 -8.13 -35.06
C GLU A 246 -11.16 -8.33 -34.40
N TYR A 247 -10.63 -7.30 -33.73
CA TYR A 247 -9.38 -7.42 -32.97
C TYR A 247 -9.59 -8.08 -31.59
N PHE A 248 -10.83 -8.06 -31.08
CA PHE A 248 -11.21 -8.56 -29.76
C PHE A 248 -12.03 -9.86 -29.83
N LYS A 249 -11.88 -10.62 -30.92
CA LYS A 249 -12.52 -11.94 -31.05
C LYS A 249 -11.79 -12.97 -30.19
N GLY A 250 -12.56 -13.80 -29.49
CA GLY A 250 -12.07 -14.83 -28.57
C GLY A 250 -12.13 -14.37 -27.11
N GLU A 251 -11.80 -15.30 -26.20
CA GLU A 251 -11.88 -15.09 -24.75
C GLU A 251 -10.50 -14.83 -24.11
N ASN A 252 -9.41 -14.96 -24.88
CA ASN A 252 -8.04 -14.92 -24.37
C ASN A 252 -7.47 -13.50 -24.27
N TRP A 253 -8.27 -12.56 -23.76
CA TRP A 253 -7.83 -11.21 -23.49
C TRP A 253 -8.61 -10.61 -22.31
N LYS A 254 -7.99 -9.65 -21.62
CA LYS A 254 -8.58 -8.84 -20.56
C LYS A 254 -8.12 -7.40 -20.67
N ILE A 255 -8.89 -6.51 -20.07
CA ILE A 255 -8.50 -5.10 -19.91
C ILE A 255 -8.40 -4.73 -18.45
N HIS A 256 -7.74 -3.59 -18.17
CA HIS A 256 -7.57 -3.12 -16.81
C HIS A 256 -8.93 -2.81 -16.15
N PRO A 257 -9.31 -3.50 -15.05
CA PRO A 257 -10.67 -3.40 -14.50
C PRO A 257 -10.99 -2.05 -13.87
N ASP A 258 -9.99 -1.33 -13.37
CA ASP A 258 -10.19 -0.04 -12.70
C ASP A 258 -10.16 1.16 -13.68
N TRP A 259 -9.75 0.94 -14.94
CA TRP A 259 -9.63 2.02 -15.91
C TRP A 259 -10.96 2.27 -16.61
N VAL A 260 -11.27 3.54 -16.85
CA VAL A 260 -12.51 3.94 -17.50
C VAL A 260 -12.26 4.22 -18.98
N TYR A 261 -12.44 3.20 -19.80
CA TYR A 261 -12.43 3.31 -21.26
C TYR A 261 -13.69 4.02 -21.75
N CYS A 262 -14.85 3.50 -21.35
CA CYS A 262 -16.15 4.10 -21.56
C CYS A 262 -17.09 3.69 -20.42
N GLU A 263 -17.86 4.62 -19.85
CA GLU A 263 -18.88 4.34 -18.84
C GLU A 263 -20.16 5.14 -19.07
N TYR A 264 -21.30 4.57 -18.71
CA TYR A 264 -22.54 5.35 -18.63
C TYR A 264 -22.58 6.15 -17.33
N ALA A 265 -23.40 7.21 -17.33
CA ALA A 265 -23.72 7.91 -16.11
C ALA A 265 -24.37 6.97 -15.08
N SER A 266 -24.16 7.24 -13.79
CA SER A 266 -24.72 6.43 -12.70
C SER A 266 -26.26 6.36 -12.68
N THR A 267 -26.93 7.24 -13.43
CA THR A 267 -28.38 7.26 -13.61
C THR A 267 -28.88 6.33 -14.72
N SER A 268 -27.98 5.64 -15.44
CA SER A 268 -28.33 4.70 -16.50
C SER A 268 -28.74 3.34 -15.93
N GLU A 269 -29.67 2.65 -16.60
CA GLU A 269 -30.12 1.29 -16.25
C GLU A 269 -29.22 0.20 -16.86
N GLN A 270 -28.23 0.58 -17.69
CA GLN A 270 -27.32 -0.36 -18.33
C GLN A 270 -26.27 -0.88 -17.35
N THR A 271 -26.18 -2.20 -17.22
CA THR A 271 -25.19 -2.91 -16.41
C THR A 271 -24.49 -3.97 -17.26
N PHE A 272 -23.22 -4.24 -16.94
CA PHE A 272 -22.37 -5.19 -17.67
C PHE A 272 -21.74 -6.16 -16.68
N ASN A 273 -21.49 -7.40 -17.09
CA ASN A 273 -20.90 -8.40 -16.21
C ASN A 273 -19.37 -8.28 -16.12
N SER A 274 -18.74 -7.69 -17.14
CA SER A 274 -17.31 -7.43 -17.14
C SER A 274 -16.94 -6.13 -17.88
N PRO A 275 -15.76 -5.55 -17.59
CA PRO A 275 -15.22 -4.41 -18.33
C PRO A 275 -15.11 -4.67 -19.84
N GLU A 276 -14.74 -5.89 -20.22
CA GLU A 276 -14.59 -6.32 -21.62
C GLU A 276 -15.92 -6.25 -22.38
N GLU A 277 -17.01 -6.72 -21.77
CA GLU A 277 -18.36 -6.66 -22.34
C GLU A 277 -18.81 -5.21 -22.55
N GLN A 278 -18.56 -4.36 -21.54
CA GLN A 278 -18.85 -2.93 -21.60
C GLN A 278 -18.06 -2.24 -22.72
N LEU A 279 -16.77 -2.55 -22.86
CA LEU A 279 -15.94 -2.02 -23.94
C LEU A 279 -16.48 -2.42 -25.31
N LEU A 280 -16.77 -3.70 -25.53
CA LEU A 280 -17.30 -4.20 -26.80
C LEU A 280 -18.61 -3.53 -27.19
N HIS A 281 -19.49 -3.29 -26.21
CA HIS A 281 -20.73 -2.54 -26.41
C HIS A 281 -20.47 -1.13 -26.96
N PHE A 282 -19.53 -0.40 -26.36
CA PHE A 282 -19.18 0.94 -26.83
C PHE A 282 -18.43 0.95 -28.16
N LEU A 283 -17.55 -0.02 -28.43
CA LEU A 283 -16.86 -0.15 -29.72
C LEU A 283 -17.85 -0.39 -30.87
N ASN A 284 -18.87 -1.23 -30.65
CA ASN A 284 -19.95 -1.46 -31.61
C ASN A 284 -20.76 -0.18 -31.90
N ARG A 285 -20.95 0.68 -30.89
CA ARG A 285 -21.61 1.99 -31.07
C ARG A 285 -20.69 3.00 -31.76
N ALA A 286 -19.41 2.99 -31.45
CA ALA A 286 -18.41 3.89 -32.02
C ALA A 286 -18.21 3.70 -33.53
N GLY A 287 -18.44 2.48 -34.04
CA GLY A 287 -18.44 2.19 -35.47
C GLY A 287 -19.63 2.77 -36.25
N LYS A 288 -20.71 3.21 -35.58
CA LYS A 288 -21.92 3.73 -36.25
C LYS A 288 -21.77 5.22 -36.61
N PRO A 289 -22.41 5.68 -37.71
CA PRO A 289 -22.44 7.10 -38.04
C PRO A 289 -23.12 7.90 -36.93
N GLY A 290 -22.61 9.10 -36.64
CA GLY A 290 -23.13 9.96 -35.57
C GLY A 290 -22.50 9.75 -34.19
N TRP A 291 -21.53 8.85 -34.03
CA TRP A 291 -20.77 8.69 -32.78
C TRP A 291 -20.07 9.99 -32.35
N LYS A 292 -20.10 10.28 -31.04
CA LYS A 292 -19.44 11.43 -30.42
C LYS A 292 -18.62 10.97 -29.21
N TRP A 293 -17.37 11.42 -29.14
CA TRP A 293 -16.54 11.20 -27.96
C TRP A 293 -16.91 12.24 -26.89
N MET A 294 -17.64 11.83 -25.86
CA MET A 294 -18.02 12.70 -24.75
C MET A 294 -16.87 12.77 -23.73
N SER A 295 -16.28 13.96 -23.59
CA SER A 295 -15.02 14.17 -22.83
C SER A 295 -15.22 14.56 -21.36
N LEU A 296 -16.45 14.82 -20.93
CA LEU A 296 -16.73 15.23 -19.54
C LEU A 296 -17.11 14.00 -18.72
N ARG A 297 -16.15 13.51 -17.91
CA ARG A 297 -16.41 12.46 -16.91
C ARG A 297 -17.14 13.10 -15.73
N PRO A 298 -18.42 12.85 -15.49
CA PRO A 298 -19.12 13.41 -14.35
C PRO A 298 -18.84 12.53 -13.13
N ARG A 299 -17.70 12.71 -12.46
CA ARG A 299 -17.52 12.23 -11.08
C ARG A 299 -16.76 13.23 -10.21
N ALA A 300 -17.52 14.18 -9.69
CA ALA A 300 -17.68 14.41 -8.26
C ALA A 300 -19.04 15.09 -8.12
N LEU A 301 -19.81 14.78 -7.09
CA LEU A 301 -20.94 15.62 -6.70
C LEU A 301 -20.39 16.98 -6.27
N THR A 302 -20.03 17.83 -7.22
CA THR A 302 -20.09 19.27 -6.98
C THR A 302 -21.56 19.56 -6.81
N LEU A 303 -21.99 19.82 -5.57
CA LEU A 303 -23.35 20.27 -5.22
C LEU A 303 -23.86 21.39 -6.15
N HIS A 304 -22.95 22.12 -6.82
CA HIS A 304 -23.27 23.19 -7.75
C HIS A 304 -23.82 22.79 -9.12
N ASN A 305 -23.82 21.51 -9.51
CA ASN A 305 -24.35 21.07 -10.82
C ASN A 305 -25.47 20.01 -10.75
N ALA A 306 -25.99 19.71 -9.56
CA ALA A 306 -27.08 18.74 -9.38
C ALA A 306 -28.39 19.11 -10.10
N HIS A 307 -28.51 20.34 -10.62
CA HIS A 307 -29.70 20.83 -11.32
C HIS A 307 -29.68 20.65 -12.85
N LYS A 308 -28.57 20.21 -13.46
CA LYS A 308 -28.61 19.80 -14.87
C LYS A 308 -29.16 18.40 -14.95
N LYS A 309 -30.38 18.26 -15.49
CA LYS A 309 -31.03 17.00 -15.85
C LYS A 309 -30.11 16.24 -16.81
N GLN A 310 -29.24 15.41 -16.25
CA GLN A 310 -28.34 14.59 -17.02
C GLN A 310 -29.19 13.55 -17.76
N GLU A 311 -29.05 13.51 -19.09
CA GLU A 311 -29.84 12.63 -19.94
C GLU A 311 -29.56 11.17 -19.56
N ARG A 312 -30.61 10.33 -19.49
CA ARG A 312 -30.56 8.91 -19.03
C ARG A 312 -29.49 8.07 -19.76
N ASP A 313 -29.13 8.47 -20.97
CA ASP A 313 -28.15 7.79 -21.84
C ASP A 313 -26.82 8.54 -21.99
N SER A 314 -26.54 9.52 -21.11
CA SER A 314 -25.23 10.17 -21.13
C SER A 314 -24.11 9.18 -20.79
N TYR A 315 -23.02 9.26 -21.54
CA TYR A 315 -21.85 8.41 -21.38
C TYR A 315 -20.58 9.25 -21.40
N TYR A 316 -19.52 8.71 -20.84
CA TYR A 316 -18.16 9.23 -20.91
C TYR A 316 -17.29 8.19 -21.60
N CYS A 317 -16.41 8.62 -22.50
CA CYS A 317 -15.41 7.76 -23.12
C CYS A 317 -14.09 8.50 -23.22
N ASP A 318 -13.02 7.88 -22.73
CA ASP A 318 -11.67 8.37 -22.95
C ASP A 318 -11.23 8.01 -24.37
N LYS A 319 -11.24 9.01 -25.26
CA LYS A 319 -10.90 8.82 -26.67
C LYS A 319 -9.49 8.26 -26.84
N ASN A 320 -8.51 8.84 -26.15
CA ASN A 320 -7.10 8.53 -26.38
C ASN A 320 -6.77 7.12 -25.87
N LEU A 321 -7.33 6.76 -24.70
CA LEU A 321 -7.17 5.43 -24.13
C LEU A 321 -7.82 4.34 -25.01
N VAL A 322 -9.06 4.56 -25.47
CA VAL A 322 -9.74 3.59 -26.35
C VAL A 322 -9.02 3.44 -27.69
N GLN A 323 -8.55 4.54 -28.29
CA GLN A 323 -7.81 4.47 -29.55
C GLN A 323 -6.43 3.84 -29.39
N SER A 324 -5.77 4.03 -28.25
CA SER A 324 -4.53 3.32 -27.91
C SER A 324 -4.76 1.82 -27.76
N LEU A 325 -5.84 1.42 -27.08
CA LEU A 325 -6.21 0.02 -26.91
C LEU A 325 -6.48 -0.69 -28.25
N ILE A 326 -7.20 -0.03 -29.16
CA ILE A 326 -7.46 -0.57 -30.51
C ILE A 326 -6.15 -0.75 -31.28
N ARG A 327 -5.23 0.22 -31.17
CA ARG A 327 -3.94 0.16 -31.85
C ARG A 327 -3.10 -1.01 -31.32
N ASP A 328 -3.03 -1.18 -30.01
CA ASP A 328 -2.32 -2.28 -29.37
C ASP A 328 -2.90 -3.65 -29.78
N ALA A 329 -4.23 -3.78 -29.80
CA ALA A 329 -4.90 -5.01 -30.25
C ALA A 329 -4.62 -5.32 -31.73
N MET A 330 -4.55 -4.30 -32.58
CA MET A 330 -4.19 -4.44 -33.99
C MET A 330 -2.76 -4.97 -34.17
N VAL A 331 -1.79 -4.37 -33.46
CA VAL A 331 -0.38 -4.79 -33.52
C VAL A 331 -0.21 -6.22 -33.05
N ILE A 332 -0.87 -6.62 -31.97
CA ILE A 332 -0.80 -8.01 -31.48
C ILE A 332 -1.40 -8.99 -32.49
N LYS A 333 -2.52 -8.64 -33.15
CA LYS A 333 -3.11 -9.51 -34.18
C LYS A 333 -2.18 -9.71 -35.38
N GLU A 334 -1.47 -8.66 -35.78
CA GLU A 334 -0.47 -8.73 -36.84
C GLU A 334 0.72 -9.62 -36.42
N LEU A 335 1.19 -9.48 -35.18
CA LEU A 335 2.23 -10.33 -34.60
C LEU A 335 1.82 -11.82 -34.59
N ASP A 336 0.59 -12.12 -34.15
CA ASP A 336 0.07 -13.49 -34.12
C ASP A 336 0.05 -14.11 -35.54
N ALA A 337 -0.37 -13.34 -36.54
CA ALA A 337 -0.38 -13.79 -37.93
C ALA A 337 1.04 -14.09 -38.44
N HIS A 338 2.02 -13.23 -38.14
CA HIS A 338 3.42 -13.47 -38.48
C HIS A 338 3.99 -14.72 -37.80
N MET A 339 3.65 -14.95 -36.53
CA MET A 339 4.08 -16.14 -35.79
C MET A 339 3.51 -17.44 -36.38
N GLN A 340 2.25 -17.41 -36.82
CA GLN A 340 1.61 -18.54 -37.50
C GLN A 340 2.27 -18.84 -38.85
N HIS A 341 2.55 -17.82 -39.66
CA HIS A 341 3.22 -17.99 -40.96
C HIS A 341 4.66 -18.51 -40.82
N ALA A 342 5.41 -18.03 -39.82
CA ALA A 342 6.78 -18.50 -39.57
C ALA A 342 6.83 -19.99 -39.16
N SER A 343 5.79 -20.48 -38.47
CA SER A 343 5.69 -21.88 -38.04
C SER A 343 5.45 -22.86 -39.19
N HIS A 344 4.90 -22.40 -40.32
CA HIS A 344 4.67 -23.24 -41.50
C HIS A 344 5.93 -23.48 -42.36
N HIS A 345 6.94 -22.59 -42.29
CA HIS A 345 8.14 -22.66 -43.13
C HIS A 345 9.35 -23.32 -42.45
N ASN A 346 9.33 -23.49 -41.13
CA ASN A 346 10.40 -24.12 -40.36
C ASN A 346 9.78 -25.09 -39.35
N GLN A 347 9.62 -26.37 -39.73
CA GLN A 347 9.11 -27.41 -38.82
C GLN A 347 10.05 -27.71 -37.63
N GLN A 348 11.14 -26.96 -37.47
CA GLN A 348 12.01 -27.02 -36.31
C GLN A 348 12.38 -25.62 -35.81
N GLY A 349 11.91 -25.32 -34.60
CA GLY A 349 12.60 -24.43 -33.68
C GLY A 349 11.91 -23.10 -33.40
N ARG A 350 11.42 -22.94 -32.16
CA ARG A 350 11.72 -21.70 -31.41
C ARG A 350 11.64 -21.79 -29.89
N PHE A 351 11.10 -22.87 -29.31
CA PHE A 351 11.19 -23.14 -27.87
C PHE A 351 11.48 -24.61 -27.50
N HIS A 352 12.12 -25.42 -28.36
CA HIS A 352 12.39 -26.84 -28.03
C HIS A 352 13.18 -27.03 -26.72
N LYS A 353 13.87 -25.98 -26.27
CA LYS A 353 14.70 -25.97 -25.08
C LYS A 353 13.90 -25.89 -23.77
N PHE A 354 12.73 -25.24 -23.79
CA PHE A 354 11.90 -25.02 -22.61
C PHE A 354 10.45 -25.42 -22.89
N HIS A 355 9.84 -26.13 -21.95
CA HIS A 355 8.46 -26.57 -22.11
C HIS A 355 7.50 -25.43 -21.77
N VAL A 356 7.16 -24.60 -22.76
CA VAL A 356 6.30 -23.41 -22.62
C VAL A 356 4.84 -23.80 -22.54
N THR A 357 4.16 -23.39 -21.48
CA THR A 357 2.74 -23.64 -21.22
C THR A 357 1.85 -22.49 -21.67
N LEU A 358 2.25 -21.25 -21.41
CA LEU A 358 1.49 -20.04 -21.72
C LEU A 358 2.43 -18.94 -22.20
N SER A 359 1.99 -18.17 -23.20
CA SER A 359 2.66 -16.95 -23.65
C SER A 359 1.69 -15.78 -23.55
N PHE A 360 2.17 -14.60 -23.18
CA PHE A 360 1.31 -13.43 -23.00
C PHE A 360 2.01 -12.12 -23.36
N ILE A 361 1.17 -11.12 -23.63
CA ILE A 361 1.57 -9.74 -23.91
C ILE A 361 0.66 -8.83 -23.09
N ALA A 362 1.26 -7.97 -22.28
CA ALA A 362 0.58 -6.90 -21.57
C ALA A 362 1.05 -5.55 -22.08
N THR A 363 0.13 -4.65 -22.35
CA THR A 363 0.41 -3.37 -23.01
C THR A 363 0.12 -2.20 -22.08
N ARG A 364 0.68 -1.03 -22.40
CA ARG A 364 0.45 0.20 -21.64
C ARG A 364 -1.00 0.69 -21.67
N SER A 365 -1.81 0.25 -22.64
CA SER A 365 -3.24 0.59 -22.73
C SER A 365 -4.12 -0.26 -21.81
N GLY A 366 -3.52 -1.17 -21.03
CA GLY A 366 -4.21 -2.06 -20.11
C GLY A 366 -4.69 -3.36 -20.75
N LEU A 367 -4.39 -3.62 -22.03
CA LEU A 367 -4.69 -4.90 -22.69
C LEU A 367 -3.71 -5.97 -22.22
N LEU A 368 -4.24 -7.06 -21.67
CA LEU A 368 -3.55 -8.34 -21.47
C LEU A 368 -4.12 -9.34 -22.48
N LYS A 369 -3.25 -9.96 -23.29
CA LYS A 369 -3.63 -11.04 -24.22
C LYS A 369 -2.70 -12.22 -24.03
N TRP A 370 -3.24 -13.44 -24.06
CA TRP A 370 -2.47 -14.66 -23.87
C TRP A 370 -2.81 -15.76 -24.88
N THR A 371 -1.88 -16.69 -25.04
CA THR A 371 -2.03 -17.91 -25.84
C THR A 371 -1.59 -19.08 -24.99
N GLU A 372 -2.48 -20.07 -24.84
CA GLU A 372 -2.20 -21.34 -24.20
C GLU A 372 -1.58 -22.29 -25.24
N ASN A 373 -0.37 -22.76 -24.98
CA ASN A 373 0.38 -23.62 -25.91
C ASN A 373 0.17 -25.11 -25.62
N MET A 374 -0.34 -25.44 -24.43
CA MET A 374 -0.77 -26.79 -24.06
C MET A 374 -2.19 -26.72 -23.56
N ASN A 375 -3.02 -27.69 -23.98
CA ASN A 375 -4.27 -27.99 -23.30
C ASN A 375 -3.90 -28.55 -21.92
N THR A 376 -3.59 -27.70 -20.94
CA THR A 376 -3.77 -28.07 -19.55
C THR A 376 -5.24 -28.42 -19.43
N SER A 377 -5.54 -29.71 -19.42
CA SER A 377 -6.88 -30.21 -19.12
C SER A 377 -7.33 -29.44 -17.88
N ARG A 378 -8.39 -28.66 -18.04
CA ARG A 378 -9.08 -27.98 -16.95
C ARG A 378 -9.58 -29.09 -16.01
N GLY A 379 -8.69 -29.59 -15.16
CA GLY A 379 -9.06 -30.40 -14.02
C GLY A 379 -9.95 -29.50 -13.19
N SER A 380 -11.22 -29.85 -13.10
CA SER A 380 -12.29 -29.11 -12.44
C SER A 380 -12.08 -28.86 -10.94
N ASP A 381 -10.91 -29.20 -10.41
CA ASP A 381 -10.58 -29.26 -8.97
C ASP A 381 -9.36 -28.41 -8.57
N SER A 382 -8.96 -27.39 -9.35
CA SER A 382 -7.95 -26.43 -8.85
C SER A 382 -8.61 -25.22 -8.20
N SER A 383 -8.37 -25.05 -6.90
CA SER A 383 -8.63 -23.82 -6.14
C SER A 383 -7.82 -22.61 -6.65
N GLU A 384 -6.80 -22.84 -7.47
CA GLU A 384 -5.97 -21.77 -8.05
C GLU A 384 -6.70 -20.99 -9.13
N THR A 385 -6.69 -19.67 -8.98
CA THR A 385 -7.25 -18.73 -9.96
C THR A 385 -6.44 -18.79 -11.26
N HIS A 386 -7.14 -18.79 -12.38
CA HIS A 386 -6.51 -18.77 -13.70
C HIS A 386 -5.59 -17.56 -13.86
N PHE A 387 -4.52 -17.68 -14.65
CA PHE A 387 -3.53 -16.62 -14.90
C PHE A 387 -4.19 -15.27 -15.25
N SER A 388 -5.19 -15.29 -16.12
CA SER A 388 -5.88 -14.07 -16.54
C SER A 388 -6.69 -13.40 -15.41
N GLU A 389 -7.17 -14.17 -14.44
CA GLU A 389 -7.86 -13.61 -13.26
C GLU A 389 -6.85 -13.03 -12.27
N LYS A 390 -5.78 -13.79 -12.00
CA LYS A 390 -4.70 -13.38 -11.09
C LYS A 390 -4.01 -12.08 -11.56
N TYR A 391 -3.81 -11.92 -12.86
CA TYR A 391 -3.12 -10.76 -13.45
C TYR A 391 -4.04 -9.88 -14.30
N SER A 392 -5.32 -9.78 -13.94
CA SER A 392 -6.27 -8.85 -14.59
C SER A 392 -5.77 -7.40 -14.58
N ARG A 393 -5.01 -7.00 -13.56
CA ARG A 393 -4.28 -5.72 -13.46
C ARG A 393 -2.84 -5.88 -13.93
N ALA A 394 -2.65 -6.34 -15.17
CA ALA A 394 -1.33 -6.70 -15.69
C ALA A 394 -0.33 -5.52 -15.67
N PHE A 395 -0.78 -4.32 -16.01
CA PHE A 395 0.06 -3.11 -16.00
C PHE A 395 0.57 -2.75 -14.59
N ASP A 396 -0.25 -2.97 -13.56
CA ASP A 396 0.10 -2.69 -12.16
C ASP A 396 0.93 -3.81 -11.51
N SER A 397 1.08 -4.94 -12.19
CA SER A 397 1.76 -6.11 -11.64
C SER A 397 3.25 -5.87 -11.42
N GLU A 398 3.80 -6.54 -10.40
CA GLU A 398 5.21 -6.40 -10.06
C GLU A 398 6.13 -6.94 -11.16
N TRP A 399 5.74 -7.99 -11.89
CA TRP A 399 6.52 -8.48 -13.03
C TRP A 399 6.55 -7.49 -14.18
N TYR A 400 5.49 -6.69 -14.40
CA TYR A 400 5.48 -5.66 -15.45
C TYR A 400 6.47 -4.54 -15.09
N LYS A 401 6.37 -4.03 -13.86
CA LYS A 401 7.27 -2.99 -13.33
C LYS A 401 8.73 -3.44 -13.38
N ARG A 402 9.02 -4.64 -12.85
CA ARG A 402 10.38 -5.21 -12.83
C ARG A 402 10.96 -5.41 -14.23
N ALA A 403 10.17 -5.89 -15.19
CA ALA A 403 10.63 -6.06 -16.56
C ALA A 403 11.02 -4.72 -17.21
N VAL A 404 10.20 -3.67 -17.02
CA VAL A 404 10.47 -2.32 -17.54
C VAL A 404 11.72 -1.72 -16.89
N GLU A 405 11.89 -1.90 -15.59
CA GLU A 405 13.04 -1.40 -14.84
C GLU A 405 14.34 -2.12 -15.20
N HIS A 406 14.31 -3.45 -15.24
CA HIS A 406 15.48 -4.25 -15.56
C HIS A 406 16.00 -3.99 -16.98
N HIS A 407 15.11 -3.64 -17.91
CA HIS A 407 15.48 -3.28 -19.27
C HIS A 407 16.37 -2.03 -19.37
N ALA A 408 16.37 -1.15 -18.36
CA ALA A 408 17.30 -0.03 -18.28
C ALA A 408 18.72 -0.46 -17.88
N ILE A 409 18.85 -1.60 -17.18
CA ILE A 409 20.12 -2.17 -16.72
C ILE A 409 20.72 -3.05 -17.82
N GLU A 410 19.95 -4.02 -18.32
CA GLU A 410 20.38 -4.96 -19.35
C GLU A 410 19.25 -5.17 -20.37
N PRO A 411 19.25 -4.42 -21.50
CA PRO A 411 18.13 -4.39 -22.43
C PRO A 411 17.75 -5.74 -23.05
N GLU A 412 18.68 -6.68 -23.19
CA GLU A 412 18.48 -7.99 -23.83
C GLU A 412 18.12 -9.11 -22.84
N SER A 413 18.07 -8.80 -21.55
CA SER A 413 17.85 -9.79 -20.50
C SER A 413 16.37 -10.09 -20.25
N PHE A 414 16.10 -11.26 -19.68
CA PHE A 414 14.78 -11.64 -19.19
C PHE A 414 14.77 -11.61 -17.66
N VAL A 415 13.67 -11.14 -17.08
CA VAL A 415 13.43 -11.22 -15.65
C VAL A 415 12.71 -12.52 -15.36
N PHE A 416 13.36 -13.40 -14.58
CA PHE A 416 12.80 -14.68 -14.15
C PHE A 416 12.22 -14.58 -12.76
N SER A 417 11.08 -15.23 -12.55
CA SER A 417 10.44 -15.32 -11.24
C SER A 417 9.77 -16.68 -11.07
N VAL A 418 9.78 -17.16 -9.83
CA VAL A 418 9.04 -18.35 -9.39
C VAL A 418 8.07 -17.92 -8.29
N PRO A 419 6.95 -18.66 -8.09
CA PRO A 419 6.09 -18.43 -6.94
C PRO A 419 6.89 -18.50 -5.63
N PHE A 420 6.63 -17.56 -4.74
CA PHE A 420 7.22 -17.61 -3.40
C PHE A 420 6.68 -18.82 -2.64
N ARG A 421 7.54 -19.45 -1.84
CA ARG A 421 7.14 -20.49 -0.89
C ARG A 421 7.53 -20.02 0.50
N ASP A 422 6.55 -19.92 1.38
CA ASP A 422 6.81 -19.69 2.78
C ASP A 422 6.93 -21.06 3.48
N GLY A 423 7.81 -21.16 4.48
CA GLY A 423 7.99 -22.41 5.23
C GLY A 423 6.75 -22.92 5.97
N SER A 424 5.66 -22.14 5.99
CA SER A 424 4.37 -22.41 6.63
C SER A 424 3.25 -22.81 5.66
N GLU A 425 3.44 -22.65 4.35
CA GLU A 425 2.45 -23.17 3.40
C GLU A 425 2.63 -24.68 3.34
N ALA A 426 1.60 -25.42 3.80
CA ALA A 426 1.53 -26.86 3.62
C ALA A 426 1.90 -27.17 2.18
N GLU A 427 2.79 -28.15 1.96
CA GLU A 427 3.13 -28.62 0.62
C GLU A 427 1.83 -28.88 -0.12
N ASP A 428 1.42 -27.95 -0.98
CA ASP A 428 0.24 -28.20 -1.79
C ASP A 428 0.69 -29.26 -2.79
N LEU A 429 0.42 -30.51 -2.40
CA LEU A 429 0.63 -31.76 -3.12
C LEU A 429 -0.17 -31.81 -4.43
N SER A 430 -0.60 -30.66 -4.95
CA SER A 430 -0.89 -30.52 -6.36
C SER A 430 0.41 -30.90 -7.08
N GLY A 431 0.50 -32.15 -7.55
CA GLY A 431 1.66 -32.69 -8.26
C GLY A 431 1.89 -32.01 -9.62
N ARG A 432 1.60 -30.71 -9.75
CA ARG A 432 1.90 -29.88 -10.89
C ARG A 432 3.32 -29.33 -10.71
N PRO A 433 4.18 -29.50 -11.73
CA PRO A 433 5.52 -28.94 -11.66
C PRO A 433 5.42 -27.41 -11.54
N PRO A 434 6.23 -26.78 -10.67
CA PRO A 434 6.25 -25.33 -10.53
C PRO A 434 6.55 -24.68 -11.88
N LEU A 435 5.90 -23.55 -12.14
CA LEU A 435 6.10 -22.77 -13.35
C LEU A 435 7.06 -21.62 -13.08
N VAL A 436 7.92 -21.36 -14.06
CA VAL A 436 8.79 -20.18 -14.09
C VAL A 436 8.14 -19.16 -15.00
N LEU A 437 8.03 -17.93 -14.50
CA LEU A 437 7.61 -16.77 -15.27
C LEU A 437 8.86 -16.02 -15.74
N ALA A 438 9.05 -15.97 -17.06
CA ALA A 438 10.04 -15.10 -17.69
C ALA A 438 9.33 -13.91 -18.36
N THR A 439 9.82 -12.70 -18.11
CA THR A 439 9.26 -11.47 -18.67
C THR A 439 10.34 -10.60 -19.30
N HIS A 440 9.94 -9.83 -20.31
CA HIS A 440 10.82 -8.92 -21.01
C HIS A 440 10.05 -7.70 -21.50
N ALA A 441 10.58 -6.51 -21.25
CA ALA A 441 9.95 -5.27 -21.67
C ALA A 441 10.32 -4.92 -23.11
N VAL A 442 9.32 -4.47 -23.87
CA VAL A 442 9.45 -3.99 -25.23
C VAL A 442 9.39 -2.47 -25.21
N PHE A 443 10.49 -1.84 -25.61
CA PHE A 443 10.58 -0.39 -25.73
C PHE A 443 10.52 0.04 -27.19
N VAL A 444 9.88 1.18 -27.44
CA VAL A 444 9.88 1.84 -28.74
C VAL A 444 10.79 3.05 -28.66
N GLU A 445 11.69 3.15 -29.63
CA GLU A 445 12.62 4.27 -29.76
C GLU A 445 12.29 5.09 -31.01
N SER A 446 12.20 6.42 -30.86
CA SER A 446 11.97 7.36 -31.95
C SER A 446 12.70 8.66 -31.66
N ARG A 447 13.55 9.10 -32.60
CA ARG A 447 14.30 10.38 -32.50
C ARG A 447 15.02 10.57 -31.15
N ALA A 448 15.70 9.52 -30.68
CA ALA A 448 16.40 9.46 -29.38
C ALA A 448 15.50 9.56 -28.12
N HIS A 449 14.18 9.43 -28.29
CA HIS A 449 13.23 9.25 -27.20
C HIS A 449 12.82 7.80 -27.12
N ARG A 450 12.68 7.31 -25.88
CA ARG A 450 12.41 5.91 -25.60
C ARG A 450 11.29 5.80 -24.58
N ALA A 451 10.32 4.92 -24.85
CA ALA A 451 9.20 4.65 -23.96
C ALA A 451 8.83 3.16 -23.95
N PRO A 452 8.41 2.60 -22.80
CA PRO A 452 7.91 1.22 -22.74
C PRO A 452 6.57 1.13 -23.47
N ALA A 453 6.45 0.14 -24.36
CA ALA A 453 5.24 -0.10 -25.14
C ALA A 453 4.43 -1.28 -24.56
N ALA A 454 5.13 -2.36 -24.23
CA ALA A 454 4.52 -3.59 -23.73
C ALA A 454 5.53 -4.39 -22.90
N VAL A 455 5.04 -5.40 -22.18
CA VAL A 455 5.85 -6.46 -21.58
C VAL A 455 5.34 -7.78 -22.13
N VAL A 456 6.24 -8.58 -22.67
CA VAL A 456 5.97 -9.94 -23.14
C VAL A 456 6.43 -10.93 -22.08
N GLY A 457 5.76 -12.07 -21.99
CA GLY A 457 6.12 -13.08 -21.01
C GLY A 457 5.77 -14.50 -21.42
N LEU A 458 6.46 -15.43 -20.76
CA LEU A 458 6.33 -16.86 -20.95
C LEU A 458 6.22 -17.55 -19.60
N HIS A 459 5.28 -18.48 -19.50
CA HIS A 459 5.29 -19.52 -18.47
C HIS A 459 5.86 -20.80 -19.07
N PHE A 460 6.83 -21.39 -18.37
CA PHE A 460 7.35 -22.71 -18.74
C PHE A 460 7.61 -23.55 -17.49
N GLN A 461 7.69 -24.86 -17.66
CA GLN A 461 7.92 -25.79 -16.55
C GLN A 461 9.34 -25.64 -16.00
N LEU A 462 9.47 -25.54 -14.67
CA LEU A 462 10.76 -25.47 -13.98
C LEU A 462 11.68 -26.64 -14.37
N ASP A 463 11.14 -27.86 -14.49
CA ASP A 463 11.89 -29.05 -14.85
C ASP A 463 12.65 -28.91 -16.18
N SER A 464 12.09 -28.17 -17.13
CA SER A 464 12.74 -27.94 -18.43
C SER A 464 13.95 -27.01 -18.29
N LEU A 465 13.86 -26.01 -17.41
CA LEU A 465 14.96 -25.11 -17.09
C LEU A 465 16.04 -25.81 -16.25
N ALA A 466 15.63 -26.57 -15.22
CA ALA A 466 16.55 -27.33 -14.38
C ALA A 466 17.34 -28.37 -15.19
N ARG A 467 16.69 -29.13 -16.08
CA ARG A 467 17.38 -30.05 -17.00
C ARG A 467 18.36 -29.32 -17.92
N HIS A 468 17.98 -28.14 -18.41
CA HIS A 468 18.90 -27.37 -19.24
C HIS A 468 20.12 -26.89 -18.43
N PHE A 469 19.90 -26.38 -17.22
CA PHE A 469 20.96 -25.96 -16.31
C PHE A 469 21.93 -27.10 -16.02
N LEU A 470 21.43 -28.27 -15.60
CA LEU A 470 22.25 -29.46 -15.32
C LEU A 470 23.03 -29.95 -16.55
N ASN A 471 22.43 -29.90 -17.74
CA ASN A 471 23.14 -30.25 -18.98
C ASN A 471 24.32 -29.30 -19.25
N VAL A 472 24.17 -28.00 -18.98
CA VAL A 472 25.26 -27.04 -19.14
C VAL A 472 26.33 -27.25 -18.07
N THR A 473 25.94 -27.34 -16.80
CA THR A 473 26.87 -27.40 -15.65
C THR A 473 27.53 -28.77 -15.44
N SER A 474 27.05 -29.81 -16.13
CA SER A 474 27.72 -31.12 -16.21
C SER A 474 28.82 -31.18 -17.26
N THR A 475 28.89 -30.20 -18.18
CA THR A 475 29.89 -30.17 -19.26
C THR A 475 31.03 -29.18 -18.94
N CYS A 476 32.25 -29.57 -19.28
CA CYS A 476 33.42 -28.71 -19.14
C CYS A 476 33.64 -27.86 -20.38
N THR A 477 34.18 -26.66 -20.22
CA THR A 477 34.64 -25.84 -21.35
C THR A 477 35.72 -26.62 -22.13
N ALA A 478 35.58 -26.64 -23.45
CA ALA A 478 36.32 -27.52 -24.36
C ALA A 478 37.84 -27.49 -24.13
N GLY A 479 38.38 -28.53 -23.48
CA GLY A 479 39.82 -28.74 -23.28
C GLY A 479 40.28 -29.01 -21.85
N SER A 480 39.44 -28.79 -20.83
CA SER A 480 39.80 -29.06 -19.41
C SER A 480 38.95 -30.19 -18.80
N VAL A 481 39.58 -31.09 -18.05
CA VAL A 481 38.88 -32.06 -17.20
C VAL A 481 38.42 -31.36 -15.92
N CYS A 482 37.10 -31.20 -15.71
CA CYS A 482 36.57 -30.66 -14.46
C CYS A 482 36.65 -31.73 -13.37
N LYS A 483 37.15 -31.37 -12.19
CA LYS A 483 37.15 -32.25 -11.02
C LYS A 483 35.79 -32.31 -10.33
N LYS A 484 35.00 -31.24 -10.43
CA LYS A 484 33.68 -31.11 -9.80
C LYS A 484 32.69 -30.52 -10.80
N THR A 485 31.46 -31.04 -10.80
CA THR A 485 30.34 -30.57 -11.62
C THR A 485 29.07 -30.57 -10.77
N CYS A 486 28.05 -29.84 -11.20
CA CYS A 486 26.74 -29.83 -10.52
C CYS A 486 25.93 -31.14 -10.68
N ALA A 487 26.48 -32.14 -11.36
CA ALA A 487 25.87 -33.45 -11.50
C ALA A 487 26.45 -34.49 -10.54
N GLY A 488 27.48 -34.13 -9.78
CA GLY A 488 28.06 -35.00 -8.76
C GLY A 488 27.76 -34.50 -7.36
N ASP A 489 27.80 -35.40 -6.38
CA ASP A 489 27.41 -35.16 -4.98
C ASP A 489 28.39 -34.27 -4.19
N GLU A 490 29.39 -33.68 -4.86
CA GLU A 490 30.40 -32.83 -4.22
C GLU A 490 30.04 -31.34 -4.17
N LEU A 491 29.04 -30.91 -4.95
CA LEU A 491 28.64 -29.50 -5.07
C LEU A 491 27.11 -29.37 -5.07
N ASP A 492 26.60 -28.55 -4.16
CA ASP A 492 25.22 -28.07 -4.22
C ASP A 492 25.16 -26.84 -5.13
N CYS A 493 24.39 -26.93 -6.22
CA CYS A 493 24.30 -25.88 -7.22
C CYS A 493 22.94 -25.17 -7.20
N TYR A 494 22.99 -23.84 -7.14
CA TYR A 494 21.82 -22.98 -7.06
C TYR A 494 21.79 -21.95 -8.19
N ILE A 495 20.60 -21.57 -8.63
CA ILE A 495 20.37 -20.30 -9.35
C ILE A 495 19.57 -19.40 -8.43
N LEU A 496 20.11 -18.20 -8.16
CA LEU A 496 19.47 -17.17 -7.37
C LEU A 496 19.00 -16.02 -8.27
N ASP A 497 17.89 -15.38 -7.91
CA ASP A 497 17.50 -14.11 -8.51
C ASP A 497 18.33 -12.94 -7.92
N ASP A 498 18.10 -11.75 -8.48
CA ASP A 498 18.74 -10.50 -8.08
C ASP A 498 18.41 -10.07 -6.63
N ASN A 499 17.46 -10.73 -5.97
CA ASN A 499 17.09 -10.50 -4.57
C ASN A 499 17.42 -11.68 -3.65
N GLY A 500 18.11 -12.72 -4.16
CA GLY A 500 18.56 -13.87 -3.37
C GLY A 500 17.48 -14.93 -3.14
N PHE A 501 16.42 -14.97 -3.93
CA PHE A 501 15.46 -16.08 -3.96
C PHE A 501 15.95 -17.20 -4.87
N ILE A 502 15.71 -18.44 -4.45
CA ILE A 502 16.12 -19.63 -5.19
C ILE A 502 15.17 -19.85 -6.37
N ILE A 503 15.71 -19.79 -7.58
CA ILE A 503 15.00 -20.16 -8.83
C ILE A 503 15.21 -21.65 -9.15
N ILE A 504 16.44 -22.15 -8.97
CA ILE A 504 16.77 -23.58 -9.16
C ILE A 504 17.57 -24.05 -7.96
N SER A 505 17.18 -25.21 -7.44
CA SER A 505 17.92 -26.02 -6.48
C SER A 505 17.79 -27.49 -6.88
N GLU A 506 18.71 -28.34 -6.41
CA GLU A 506 18.57 -29.79 -6.48
C GLU A 506 17.32 -30.26 -5.73
N ASP A 507 17.06 -29.65 -4.56
CA ASP A 507 15.83 -29.85 -3.81
C ASP A 507 14.76 -28.85 -4.25
N VAL A 508 13.76 -29.34 -4.98
CA VAL A 508 12.64 -28.55 -5.50
C VAL A 508 11.82 -27.89 -4.36
N ALA A 509 11.85 -28.44 -3.14
CA ALA A 509 11.19 -27.83 -1.98
C ALA A 509 11.79 -26.47 -1.59
N GLN A 510 13.04 -26.21 -1.97
CA GLN A 510 13.74 -24.94 -1.70
C GLN A 510 13.44 -23.86 -2.74
N THR A 511 12.88 -24.22 -3.91
CA THR A 511 12.54 -23.24 -4.96
C THR A 511 11.51 -22.23 -4.43
N GLY A 512 11.75 -20.95 -4.67
CA GLY A 512 10.90 -19.85 -4.21
C GLY A 512 11.13 -19.42 -2.76
N ARG A 513 12.02 -20.09 -2.02
CA ARG A 513 12.48 -19.65 -0.69
C ARG A 513 13.64 -18.66 -0.80
N PHE A 514 13.78 -17.83 0.22
CA PHE A 514 14.95 -16.96 0.34
C PHE A 514 16.20 -17.80 0.68
N PHE A 515 17.29 -17.59 -0.04
CA PHE A 515 18.49 -18.42 0.11
C PHE A 515 19.06 -18.39 1.53
N GLY A 516 19.01 -17.25 2.22
CA GLY A 516 19.48 -17.17 3.62
C GLY A 516 18.66 -17.98 4.63
N GLN A 517 17.43 -18.42 4.28
CA GLN A 517 16.67 -19.37 5.11
C GLN A 517 17.16 -20.81 4.92
N VAL A 518 17.76 -21.11 3.77
CA VAL A 518 18.33 -22.43 3.44
C VAL A 518 19.79 -22.48 3.93
N ASP A 519 20.59 -21.48 3.57
CA ASP A 519 21.98 -21.32 4.00
C ASP A 519 22.32 -19.86 4.32
N GLY A 520 22.04 -19.46 5.55
CA GLY A 520 22.36 -18.13 6.06
C GLY A 520 23.86 -17.84 6.10
N THR A 521 24.71 -18.86 6.30
CA THR A 521 26.17 -18.67 6.41
C THR A 521 26.79 -18.22 5.10
N ILE A 522 26.37 -18.83 3.98
CA ILE A 522 26.80 -18.40 2.65
C ILE A 522 26.19 -17.05 2.31
N MET A 523 24.91 -16.82 2.62
CA MET A 523 24.29 -15.52 2.32
C MET A 523 24.99 -14.36 3.03
N ASP A 524 25.35 -14.53 4.30
CA ASP A 524 26.12 -13.55 5.06
C ASP A 524 27.51 -13.31 4.43
N SER A 525 28.18 -14.38 3.97
CA SER A 525 29.45 -14.25 3.24
C SER A 525 29.28 -13.48 1.93
N LEU A 526 28.23 -13.75 1.16
CA LEU A 526 27.94 -13.02 -0.08
C LEU A 526 27.69 -11.53 0.18
N VAL A 527 27.12 -11.18 1.34
CA VAL A 527 26.97 -9.79 1.78
C VAL A 527 28.31 -9.18 2.20
N GLN A 528 29.12 -9.90 2.98
CA GLN A 528 30.46 -9.45 3.39
C GLN A 528 31.37 -9.19 2.18
N ASP A 529 31.29 -10.05 1.16
CA ASP A 529 32.03 -9.94 -0.10
C ASP A 529 31.42 -8.92 -1.08
N LYS A 530 30.35 -8.22 -0.68
CA LYS A 530 29.66 -7.18 -1.46
C LYS A 530 29.09 -7.70 -2.78
N ILE A 531 28.69 -8.98 -2.82
CA ILE A 531 27.94 -9.55 -3.94
C ILE A 531 26.47 -9.16 -3.81
N TYR A 532 25.92 -9.27 -2.60
CA TYR A 532 24.61 -8.73 -2.24
C TYR A 532 24.74 -7.55 -1.27
N LYS A 533 23.85 -6.57 -1.41
CA LYS A 533 23.60 -5.49 -0.45
C LYS A 533 22.41 -5.89 0.41
N LYS A 534 22.56 -5.83 1.73
CA LYS A 534 21.46 -5.96 2.69
C LYS A 534 20.80 -4.59 2.92
N VAL A 535 19.47 -4.53 2.84
CA VAL A 535 18.65 -3.33 2.98
C VAL A 535 17.58 -3.59 4.04
N THR A 536 17.55 -2.80 5.10
CA THR A 536 16.53 -2.91 6.14
C THR A 536 15.35 -2.01 5.81
N VAL A 537 14.15 -2.58 5.85
CA VAL A 537 12.88 -1.92 5.56
C VAL A 537 12.02 -1.95 6.81
N ASN A 538 11.38 -0.83 7.13
CA ASN A 538 10.41 -0.74 8.22
C ASN A 538 9.02 -0.45 7.65
N ASP A 539 8.00 -1.16 8.15
CA ASP A 539 6.59 -0.93 7.82
C ASP A 539 5.82 -0.57 9.10
N HIS A 540 5.49 0.72 9.21
CA HIS A 540 4.74 1.29 10.34
C HIS A 540 3.23 1.06 10.25
N GLN A 541 2.75 0.46 9.16
CA GLN A 541 1.35 0.09 8.94
C GLN A 541 1.14 -1.43 9.03
N GLY A 542 2.15 -2.15 9.52
CA GLY A 542 2.17 -3.59 9.70
C GLY A 542 1.09 -4.11 10.65
N ARG A 543 0.83 -5.40 10.55
CA ARG A 543 -0.22 -6.11 11.30
C ARG A 543 0.37 -7.32 12.00
N CYS A 544 0.37 -7.31 13.33
CA CYS A 544 0.97 -8.37 14.15
C CYS A 544 -0.11 -9.15 14.91
N PRO A 545 0.10 -10.46 15.14
CA PRO A 545 -0.70 -11.22 16.10
C PRO A 545 -0.65 -10.58 17.50
N ASP A 546 -1.77 -10.57 18.21
CA ASP A 546 -1.83 -10.06 19.57
C ASP A 546 -1.19 -11.07 20.56
N ALA A 547 0.00 -10.72 21.06
CA ALA A 547 0.81 -11.56 21.96
C ALA A 547 0.17 -11.81 23.35
N ARG A 548 -1.02 -11.27 23.63
CA ARG A 548 -1.76 -11.50 24.89
C ARG A 548 -2.51 -12.84 24.96
N ASN A 549 -2.42 -13.70 23.94
CA ASN A 549 -2.88 -15.09 24.01
C ASN A 549 -1.69 -16.07 23.93
N PRO A 550 -1.20 -16.61 25.07
CA PRO A 550 -0.16 -17.64 25.09
C PRO A 550 -0.62 -19.01 24.57
N PHE A 551 -1.85 -19.13 24.05
CA PHE A 551 -2.38 -20.36 23.47
C PHE A 551 -2.97 -20.09 22.07
N SER A 552 -2.10 -20.05 21.06
CA SER A 552 -2.29 -20.81 19.82
C SER A 552 -0.97 -20.78 19.05
N GLY A 553 -0.30 -21.93 18.99
CA GLY A 553 0.67 -22.18 17.93
C GLY A 553 -0.02 -22.12 16.56
N GLU A 554 0.80 -21.93 15.54
CA GLU A 554 0.46 -21.84 14.11
C GLU A 554 -0.19 -20.52 13.66
N ALA A 555 0.67 -19.55 13.31
CA ALA A 555 0.29 -18.36 12.59
C ALA A 555 0.08 -18.70 11.10
N SER A 556 -1.17 -18.96 10.74
CA SER A 556 -1.63 -18.88 9.35
C SER A 556 -1.87 -17.40 9.00
N MET A 557 -1.15 -16.89 8.01
CA MET A 557 -1.30 -15.53 7.50
C MET A 557 -2.38 -15.54 6.42
N TRP A 558 -3.62 -15.22 6.79
CA TRP A 558 -4.73 -15.13 5.85
C TRP A 558 -4.79 -13.72 5.23
N PHE A 559 -4.73 -13.66 3.90
CA PHE A 559 -5.14 -12.47 3.14
C PHE A 559 -6.64 -12.19 3.35
N PRO A 560 -7.08 -10.92 3.38
CA PRO A 560 -8.51 -10.62 3.43
C PRO A 560 -9.12 -10.95 2.07
N LEU A 561 -9.88 -12.04 2.01
CA LEU A 561 -10.87 -12.29 0.96
C LEU A 561 -11.91 -11.17 1.00
N TRP A 562 -11.72 -10.14 0.18
CA TRP A 562 -12.81 -9.25 -0.23
C TRP A 562 -13.78 -10.06 -1.09
N GLN A 563 -14.85 -10.58 -0.48
CA GLN A 563 -16.03 -10.98 -1.23
C GLN A 563 -16.94 -9.76 -1.42
N PRO A 564 -17.38 -9.45 -2.65
CA PRO A 564 -18.42 -8.45 -2.86
C PRO A 564 -19.74 -9.03 -2.34
N ALA A 565 -20.32 -8.38 -1.34
CA ALA A 565 -21.68 -8.67 -0.91
C ALA A 565 -22.63 -8.39 -2.09
N LYS A 566 -23.24 -9.44 -2.64
CA LYS A 566 -24.36 -9.35 -3.57
C LYS A 566 -25.54 -8.71 -2.83
N ALA A 567 -25.85 -7.46 -3.16
CA ALA A 567 -27.10 -6.83 -2.78
C ALA A 567 -28.24 -7.48 -3.58
N HIS A 568 -29.16 -8.15 -2.89
CA HIS A 568 -30.46 -8.50 -3.46
C HIS A 568 -31.37 -7.26 -3.41
N PRO A 569 -31.98 -6.83 -4.52
CA PRO A 569 -33.00 -5.79 -4.51
C PRO A 569 -34.38 -6.42 -4.30
N ASN A 570 -35.16 -5.87 -3.36
CA ASN A 570 -36.60 -5.56 -3.48
C ASN A 570 -37.29 -5.61 -2.11
N ARG A 571 -37.71 -4.44 -1.61
CA ARG A 571 -39.08 -4.29 -1.12
C ARG A 571 -39.53 -2.85 -1.32
N ALA A 572 -40.52 -2.70 -2.21
CA ALA A 572 -41.23 -1.46 -2.48
C ALA A 572 -41.99 -0.99 -1.25
N TYR A 573 -41.96 0.31 -0.99
CA TYR A 573 -42.97 0.99 -0.19
C TYR A 573 -43.64 2.03 -1.08
N GLY A 574 -44.96 1.88 -1.21
CA GLY A 574 -45.82 2.79 -1.97
C GLY A 574 -46.12 4.07 -1.20
N ASP A 575 -46.44 5.09 -1.98
CA ASP A 575 -47.06 6.34 -1.57
C ASP A 575 -48.43 6.11 -0.93
N GLU A 576 -48.77 6.89 0.11
CA GLU A 576 -50.05 7.62 0.21
C GLU A 576 -50.08 8.53 1.47
N ASP A 577 -50.26 9.83 1.20
CA ASP A 577 -51.07 10.87 1.86
C ASP A 577 -51.07 11.16 3.40
N SER A 578 -50.69 12.41 3.69
CA SER A 578 -51.39 13.45 4.48
C SER A 578 -52.51 13.05 5.46
N ALA A 579 -52.35 13.37 6.76
CA ALA A 579 -53.16 14.33 7.53
C ALA A 579 -52.96 14.22 9.06
N ASP A 580 -52.83 15.39 9.68
CA ASP A 580 -53.41 15.86 10.95
C ASP A 580 -53.16 15.23 12.34
N TYR A 581 -53.02 16.17 13.28
CA TYR A 581 -53.00 16.08 14.73
C TYR A 581 -54.17 15.25 15.32
N GLU A 582 -53.90 14.48 16.38
CA GLU A 582 -54.55 14.69 17.69
C GLU A 582 -53.89 13.87 18.82
N ASP A 583 -54.00 14.46 20.01
CA ASP A 583 -53.52 14.12 21.34
C ASP A 583 -54.38 13.00 21.98
N TYR A 584 -53.83 12.10 22.80
CA TYR A 584 -54.52 11.48 23.97
C TYR A 584 -53.52 10.76 24.89
N GLU A 585 -53.73 10.99 26.19
CA GLU A 585 -53.01 10.47 27.35
C GLU A 585 -53.20 8.96 27.60
N ASN A 586 -52.17 8.38 28.25
CA ASN A 586 -52.13 7.28 29.24
C ASN A 586 -53.18 6.16 29.21
N GLU A 587 -52.71 4.91 29.21
CA GLU A 587 -53.15 3.90 30.19
C GLU A 587 -52.17 2.72 30.29
N ASP A 588 -51.98 2.25 31.53
CA ASP A 588 -51.11 1.17 31.97
C ASP A 588 -51.51 -0.20 31.38
N GLY A 589 -50.51 -1.06 31.12
CA GLY A 589 -50.75 -2.44 30.68
C GLY A 589 -49.51 -3.34 30.82
N ASP A 590 -49.63 -4.31 31.73
CA ASP A 590 -48.63 -5.28 32.16
C ASP A 590 -47.98 -6.09 31.00
N HIS A 591 -46.66 -6.27 31.05
CA HIS A 591 -45.90 -7.10 30.09
C HIS A 591 -45.53 -8.45 30.73
N GLU A 592 -46.11 -9.53 30.21
CA GLU A 592 -45.70 -10.91 30.50
C GLU A 592 -44.38 -11.27 29.75
N ASP A 593 -43.48 -11.93 30.47
CA ASP A 593 -42.16 -12.38 30.01
C ASP A 593 -42.23 -13.42 28.88
N GLY A 594 -41.76 -13.04 27.68
CA GLY A 594 -41.40 -13.95 26.59
C GLY A 594 -39.92 -14.35 26.63
N PRO A 595 -39.52 -15.52 26.07
CA PRO A 595 -38.22 -16.12 26.35
C PRO A 595 -37.06 -15.33 25.76
N ILE A 596 -36.03 -15.15 26.58
CA ILE A 596 -34.73 -14.55 26.26
C ILE A 596 -34.15 -15.24 25.01
N ARG A 597 -34.09 -14.50 23.90
CA ARG A 597 -33.27 -14.88 22.75
C ARG A 597 -31.81 -14.81 23.18
N GLU A 598 -31.16 -15.97 23.30
CA GLU A 598 -29.72 -16.07 23.47
C GLU A 598 -29.01 -15.26 22.36
N PRO A 599 -27.98 -14.46 22.68
CA PRO A 599 -27.19 -13.78 21.66
C PRO A 599 -26.52 -14.83 20.76
N PRO A 600 -26.33 -14.54 19.47
CA PRO A 600 -25.71 -15.50 18.54
C PRO A 600 -24.35 -15.91 19.08
N ARG A 601 -24.13 -17.23 19.20
CA ARG A 601 -22.83 -17.83 19.53
C ARG A 601 -21.74 -17.15 18.72
N GLU A 602 -20.75 -16.61 19.43
CA GLU A 602 -19.54 -16.01 18.88
C GLU A 602 -19.03 -16.86 17.72
N ALA A 603 -19.07 -16.29 16.52
CA ALA A 603 -18.22 -16.72 15.43
C ALA A 603 -16.79 -16.75 15.97
N ALA A 604 -16.10 -17.86 15.73
CA ALA A 604 -14.71 -18.07 16.12
C ALA A 604 -13.90 -16.78 15.90
N ARG A 605 -13.47 -16.16 17.00
CA ARG A 605 -12.65 -14.95 16.95
C ARG A 605 -11.38 -15.30 16.18
N SER A 606 -11.29 -14.84 14.93
CA SER A 606 -10.03 -14.74 14.20
C SER A 606 -8.99 -14.17 15.15
N ALA A 607 -7.80 -14.79 15.23
CA ALA A 607 -6.71 -14.31 16.07
C ALA A 607 -6.63 -12.78 15.99
N ALA A 608 -6.76 -12.10 17.13
CA ALA A 608 -6.81 -10.64 17.15
C ALA A 608 -5.50 -10.11 16.55
N VAL A 609 -5.59 -9.35 15.46
CA VAL A 609 -4.45 -8.73 14.80
C VAL A 609 -4.43 -7.25 15.19
N ARG A 610 -3.28 -6.73 15.62
CA ARG A 610 -3.10 -5.33 16.00
C ARG A 610 -2.14 -4.61 15.05
N PRO A 611 -2.33 -3.30 14.80
CA PRO A 611 -1.31 -2.49 14.16
C PRO A 611 0.02 -2.57 14.94
N CYS A 612 1.13 -2.69 14.21
CA CYS A 612 2.47 -2.76 14.77
C CYS A 612 3.50 -2.28 13.75
N ASP A 613 4.67 -1.90 14.25
CA ASP A 613 5.86 -1.71 13.44
C ASP A 613 6.43 -3.08 13.08
N THR A 614 6.58 -3.38 11.79
CA THR A 614 7.30 -4.56 11.29
C THR A 614 8.59 -4.11 10.61
N SER A 615 9.57 -5.01 10.54
CA SER A 615 10.79 -4.76 9.77
C SER A 615 11.17 -6.01 8.99
N ALA A 616 11.76 -5.80 7.82
CA ALA A 616 12.20 -6.85 6.92
C ALA A 616 13.62 -6.54 6.42
N GLU A 617 14.42 -7.59 6.25
CA GLU A 617 15.76 -7.50 5.67
C GLU A 617 15.69 -8.00 4.23
N LEU A 618 15.90 -7.09 3.28
CA LEU A 618 15.86 -7.36 1.86
C LEU A 618 17.27 -7.36 1.28
N TYR A 619 17.44 -8.04 0.15
CA TYR A 619 18.75 -8.22 -0.47
C TYR A 619 18.70 -7.79 -1.92
N GLN A 620 19.80 -7.22 -2.38
CA GLN A 620 19.93 -6.73 -3.76
C GLN A 620 21.30 -7.06 -4.33
N LEU A 621 21.32 -7.65 -5.52
CA LEU A 621 22.54 -7.99 -6.23
C LEU A 621 23.30 -6.75 -6.68
N GLN A 622 24.62 -6.73 -6.46
CA GLN A 622 25.51 -5.68 -6.94
C GLN A 622 26.16 -6.09 -8.26
N SER A 623 25.49 -5.81 -9.38
CA SER A 623 25.91 -6.22 -10.74
C SER A 623 27.32 -5.75 -11.14
N THR A 624 27.78 -4.62 -10.61
CA THR A 624 29.14 -4.08 -10.87
C THR A 624 30.26 -5.04 -10.45
N ARG A 625 30.03 -5.91 -9.47
CA ARG A 625 31.00 -6.93 -9.02
C ARG A 625 31.02 -8.17 -9.92
N LEU A 626 29.91 -8.48 -10.57
CA LEU A 626 29.74 -9.67 -11.41
C LEU A 626 30.18 -9.47 -12.86
N ASN A 627 30.25 -8.22 -13.34
CA ASN A 627 30.71 -7.89 -14.69
C ASN A 627 32.22 -8.11 -14.93
N GLN A 628 32.93 -8.71 -13.98
CA GLN A 628 34.31 -9.15 -14.18
C GLN A 628 34.28 -10.47 -14.96
N ALA A 629 35.09 -10.60 -16.01
CA ALA A 629 35.09 -11.75 -16.92
C ALA A 629 35.49 -13.11 -16.29
N GLN A 630 35.67 -13.17 -14.97
CA GLN A 630 36.04 -14.36 -14.22
C GLN A 630 35.02 -14.66 -13.11
N PRO A 631 34.70 -15.93 -12.88
CA PRO A 631 33.83 -16.33 -11.78
C PRO A 631 34.45 -15.91 -10.45
N LEU A 632 33.63 -15.31 -9.58
CA LEU A 632 34.02 -15.00 -8.21
C LEU A 632 34.27 -16.31 -7.46
N LYS A 633 35.38 -16.37 -6.71
CA LYS A 633 35.75 -17.53 -5.89
C LYS A 633 36.00 -17.03 -4.48
N GLY A 634 35.30 -17.63 -3.52
CA GLY A 634 35.49 -17.41 -2.09
C GLY A 634 35.87 -18.71 -1.40
N LYS A 635 36.27 -18.59 -0.13
CA LYS A 635 36.45 -19.72 0.78
C LYS A 635 35.82 -19.33 2.10
N LEU A 636 34.84 -20.10 2.53
CA LEU A 636 34.23 -19.93 3.84
C LEU A 636 34.98 -20.83 4.82
N THR A 637 35.69 -20.23 5.77
CA THR A 637 36.36 -20.96 6.86
C THR A 637 35.50 -20.91 8.12
N ASN A 638 35.42 -22.01 8.87
CA ASN A 638 34.65 -22.15 10.10
C ASN A 638 33.13 -22.10 9.89
N CYS A 639 32.61 -22.72 8.84
CA CYS A 639 31.16 -22.80 8.60
C CYS A 639 30.42 -23.66 9.65
N HIS A 640 31.16 -24.33 10.54
CA HIS A 640 30.65 -25.11 11.67
C HIS A 640 31.65 -25.08 12.83
N ASN A 641 31.16 -25.23 14.07
CA ASN A 641 31.97 -25.25 15.30
C ASN A 641 33.06 -26.34 15.33
N SER A 642 32.97 -27.34 14.45
CA SER A 642 33.95 -28.41 14.29
C SER A 642 35.13 -28.06 13.36
N GLY A 643 35.13 -26.86 12.75
CA GLY A 643 36.11 -26.46 11.74
C GLY A 643 35.86 -27.16 10.40
N CYS A 644 35.05 -26.53 9.54
CA CYS A 644 34.91 -26.94 8.14
C CYS A 644 35.28 -25.79 7.20
N GLU A 645 35.64 -26.14 5.97
CA GLU A 645 35.90 -25.20 4.89
C GLU A 645 34.93 -25.52 3.74
N ARG A 646 34.25 -24.52 3.20
CA ARG A 646 33.39 -24.61 2.03
C ARG A 646 33.87 -23.68 0.93
#